data_AF-A0A7V4ATA8-F1
#
_entry.id   AF-A0A7V4ATA8-F1
#
_cell.length_a   1.000
_cell.length_b   1.000
_cell.length_c   1.000
_cell.angle_alpha   90.00
_cell.angle_beta   90.00
_cell.angle_gamma   90.00
#
_symmetry.space_group_name_H-M   'P 1'
#
loop_
_entity.id
_entity.type
_entity.pdbx_description
1 polymer ?
#
loop_
_entity_poly.entity_id
_entity_poly.type
_entity_poly.pdbx_seq_one_letter_code
_entity_poly.pdbx_strand_id
1 'polypeptide(L)'
;MSGEASRGLRRLAAALAALVLLACAAHPLPASVTISSDTYVGPTDTTYDGQSVTVSGCTLTIDGAHSLADLVVVSNGRVRHTSYSGDPDQRLDLSVAGDLTIESGSSVDASYRGYPRNEGPGAGGAGGYIGTDAGSGGFGGNGGSSTGPGGVAYGSITEPADWGSGGHDLFFPGGAGGGRIRLNVGGRLVVDGAISSNGDWPFLHPWGQAGCGSGGSIWITAAVIEGSGSITARGGGAAYLATGGGGGRIAIHCGTNSFTGTLSASGGPGAYPGGAGTIYTRAGSSAAGVVLIDNEGPAGAPTPLTFAAPVELTVRRGARAVLAAGTTLRSLTCDAGVLAAHDGASSLIASVTGNAAFSNASTVLGNVTLEVGGDLFVSQDSRFDAYQAGFPPGEGPGAGQTGGYIGTDASAGGHGGNGADGLNPGGAAYGSLTQPTEWGSGGRNHFTPGGYGGGAVRLAAGGTLTLNGVIDCNGGPSIIHGWGSSGAGAGGSVYLSCGTLAGTGSISANGGGGGVGGGGGRVALHYGASTFTGTVTAFGGDASRPGGAGTIFIRAGSDPGGVVLIDNGGRHGAWTPLEMPQRLDVTLARGAVGYSAGEISVRSFVMNGAELRKTGSRISDRLRLSASGNLIVSGSSRIVGNCTLSAAGNALIEAGSEISADADGYGPAQGPGAGGTGAVLGGGAGHGAAGSPNGDGFPGLPYGSPTNPVEPGSGGGGVSSYPGTGPGGTGGGVIRLDVGGTLTLDGEMRANATNGIHADWGGLSGGGSGGSILISCGALAGGGKASVNGGWPRGAGGRIAVYAGANSFSGRLESLGGWEERDCDGTVFLGTGNLPSISEYAQKYYLAGRPTSVRGPDVVLGSPRPVFSLVNAPSGMSIDAYTGAVDWPSPVLPGAGWSGDVTVVASNAFGQAETPLNLLPFPKEMPDGSPVRVGRVVVTARLADCIYLQPQGEIWGIRLHGTAGLPYWNEGDLVRASGTMGTLPTGERFVLSAPEPLPEGQVAGMQPVTIGVRWLGGGDQRDGFGFLMQRGPAGGTGVNTIGRLIRTWGRVSDSSGTSFSLEDGSGVRATVLIRQWMSPPAAGELVSVTGICSLDEQGGRVVLIRKDADVVKLD
;
A
#
# COMPACT_ATOMS: atom_id res chain seq x y z
N MET A 1 87.08 34.92 4.47
CA MET A 1 85.75 35.55 4.34
C MET A 1 85.03 35.62 5.70
N SER A 2 85.63 36.26 6.72
CA SER A 2 85.03 36.36 8.07
C SER A 2 85.19 37.74 8.73
N GLY A 3 85.82 38.71 8.04
CA GLY A 3 86.04 40.06 8.58
C GLY A 3 84.91 41.04 8.30
N GLU A 4 84.27 40.97 7.13
CA GLU A 4 83.29 41.99 6.69
C GLU A 4 81.88 41.76 7.23
N ALA A 5 81.45 40.51 7.41
CA ALA A 5 80.18 40.19 8.06
C ALA A 5 80.13 40.67 9.53
N SER A 6 81.27 40.67 10.23
CA SER A 6 81.35 41.09 11.64
C SER A 6 81.21 42.62 11.83
N ARG A 7 81.61 43.42 10.83
CA ARG A 7 81.47 44.89 10.86
C ARG A 7 80.04 45.33 10.50
N GLY A 8 79.36 44.58 9.63
CA GLY A 8 77.94 44.78 9.32
C GLY A 8 77.06 44.53 10.54
N LEU A 9 77.25 43.42 11.26
CA LEU A 9 76.49 43.11 12.47
C LEU A 9 76.73 44.10 13.61
N ARG A 10 77.94 44.63 13.78
CA ARG A 10 78.23 45.61 14.83
C ARG A 10 77.63 47.00 14.55
N ARG A 11 77.53 47.39 13.28
CA ARG A 11 76.82 48.62 12.88
C ARG A 11 75.30 48.47 12.99
N LEU A 12 74.77 47.27 12.69
CA LEU A 12 73.36 46.96 12.91
C LEU A 12 73.01 46.95 14.41
N ALA A 13 73.86 46.36 15.25
CA ALA A 13 73.67 46.35 16.71
C ALA A 13 73.81 47.74 17.34
N ALA A 14 74.72 48.59 16.84
CA ALA A 14 74.85 49.97 17.29
C ALA A 14 73.68 50.86 16.81
N ALA A 15 73.14 50.62 15.60
CA ALA A 15 71.94 51.28 15.12
C ALA A 15 70.68 50.80 15.87
N LEU A 16 70.59 49.52 16.22
CA LEU A 16 69.52 48.96 17.05
C LEU A 16 69.62 49.47 18.50
N ALA A 17 70.82 49.57 19.06
CA ALA A 17 71.05 50.14 20.39
C ALA A 17 70.78 51.65 20.42
N ALA A 18 71.10 52.39 19.36
CA ALA A 18 70.76 53.81 19.23
C ALA A 18 69.26 54.03 18.99
N LEU A 19 68.57 53.11 18.29
CA LEU A 19 67.11 53.14 18.12
C LEU A 19 66.38 52.77 19.43
N VAL A 20 66.93 51.83 20.20
CA VAL A 20 66.45 51.49 21.56
C VAL A 20 66.75 52.64 22.52
N LEU A 21 67.91 53.30 22.46
CA LEU A 21 68.22 54.48 23.28
C LEU A 21 67.44 55.74 22.87
N LEU A 22 67.00 55.87 21.61
CA LEU A 22 66.02 56.89 21.19
C LEU A 22 64.59 56.52 21.61
N ALA A 23 64.25 55.23 21.69
CA ALA A 23 62.97 54.76 22.25
C ALA A 23 62.92 54.82 23.79
N CYS A 24 64.08 54.91 24.45
CA CYS A 24 64.23 55.15 25.89
C CYS A 24 64.32 56.64 26.26
N ALA A 25 64.25 57.57 25.29
CA ALA A 25 63.92 58.95 25.62
C ALA A 25 62.52 58.92 26.22
N ALA A 26 62.42 59.31 27.49
CA ALA A 26 61.17 59.39 28.24
C ALA A 26 60.06 59.95 27.33
N HIS A 27 59.14 59.07 26.90
CA HIS A 27 57.88 59.55 26.39
C HIS A 27 57.32 60.37 27.55
N PRO A 28 57.08 61.69 27.38
CA PRO A 28 56.41 62.43 28.43
C PRO A 28 55.14 61.64 28.75
N LEU A 29 54.94 61.31 30.03
CA LEU A 29 53.69 60.69 30.45
C LEU A 29 52.56 61.53 29.84
N PRO A 30 51.58 60.91 29.15
CA PRO A 30 50.47 61.66 28.59
C PRO A 30 49.90 62.55 29.68
N ALA A 31 49.62 63.81 29.34
CA ALA A 31 49.01 64.73 30.30
C ALA A 31 47.73 64.08 30.83
N SER A 32 47.60 64.03 32.15
CA SER A 32 46.44 63.44 32.81
C SER A 32 45.43 64.53 33.13
N VAL A 33 44.17 64.33 32.73
CA VAL A 33 43.08 65.29 32.94
C VAL A 33 41.93 64.59 33.65
N THR A 34 41.41 65.22 34.70
CA THR A 34 40.14 64.80 35.33
C THR A 34 39.04 65.77 34.91
N ILE A 35 37.99 65.22 34.32
CA ILE A 35 36.75 65.92 34.00
C ILE A 35 35.76 65.58 35.11
N SER A 36 35.36 66.60 35.87
CA SER A 36 34.45 66.50 37.03
C SER A 36 33.20 67.37 36.89
N SER A 37 32.98 67.96 35.72
CA SER A 37 31.77 68.71 35.35
C SER A 37 31.36 68.36 33.93
N ASP A 38 30.07 68.47 33.63
CA ASP A 38 29.56 68.15 32.30
C ASP A 38 30.32 68.92 31.21
N THR A 39 30.84 68.17 30.24
CA THR A 39 31.76 68.70 29.21
C THR A 39 31.32 68.17 27.84
N TYR A 40 31.34 69.05 26.85
CA TYR A 40 31.09 68.71 25.45
C TYR A 40 32.37 68.88 24.64
N VAL A 41 32.72 67.86 23.87
CA VAL A 41 33.84 67.81 22.93
C VAL A 41 33.23 67.58 21.55
N GLY A 42 33.28 68.61 20.70
CA GLY A 42 32.78 68.52 19.34
C GLY A 42 33.77 67.82 18.40
N PRO A 43 33.36 67.50 17.16
CA PRO A 43 34.15 66.67 16.24
C PRO A 43 35.48 67.27 15.77
N THR A 44 35.68 68.57 15.98
CA THR A 44 36.93 69.28 15.66
C THR A 44 37.70 69.72 16.92
N ASP A 45 37.17 69.44 18.11
CA ASP A 45 37.77 69.80 19.39
C ASP A 45 38.81 68.77 19.81
N THR A 46 40.08 69.07 19.55
CA THR A 46 41.22 68.18 19.86
C THR A 46 41.80 68.42 21.26
N THR A 47 41.12 69.18 22.13
CA THR A 47 41.65 69.63 23.44
C THR A 47 42.16 68.48 24.31
N TYR A 48 41.50 67.31 24.26
CA TYR A 48 41.82 66.15 25.08
C TYR A 48 42.53 65.02 24.30
N ASP A 49 42.80 65.22 23.01
CA ASP A 49 43.42 64.19 22.19
C ASP A 49 44.86 63.90 22.65
N GLY A 50 45.23 62.61 22.71
CA GLY A 50 46.51 62.10 23.17
C GLY A 50 46.71 62.10 24.69
N GLN A 51 45.69 62.48 25.47
CA GLN A 51 45.76 62.61 26.94
C GLN A 51 45.11 61.42 27.66
N SER A 52 45.50 61.18 28.92
CA SER A 52 44.87 60.20 29.79
C SER A 52 43.72 60.87 30.56
N VAL A 53 42.49 60.51 30.26
CA VAL A 53 41.28 61.20 30.75
C VAL A 53 40.57 60.38 31.82
N THR A 54 40.25 61.01 32.95
CA THR A 54 39.35 60.45 33.97
C THR A 54 38.03 61.21 33.99
N VAL A 55 36.91 60.53 33.80
CA VAL A 55 35.56 61.09 33.90
C VAL A 55 34.96 60.66 35.24
N SER A 56 34.77 61.60 36.16
CA SER A 56 34.36 61.31 37.54
C SER A 56 33.11 62.08 37.93
N GLY A 57 31.99 61.37 38.11
CA GLY A 57 30.73 61.95 38.61
C GLY A 57 30.05 62.96 37.70
N CYS A 58 30.43 63.02 36.41
CA CYS A 58 29.86 63.93 35.42
C CYS A 58 29.64 63.25 34.06
N THR A 59 29.03 63.99 33.12
CA THR A 59 28.80 63.56 31.75
C THR A 59 29.80 64.17 30.78
N LEU A 60 30.60 63.33 30.12
CA LEU A 60 31.41 63.70 28.97
C LEU A 60 30.65 63.37 27.68
N THR A 61 30.32 64.39 26.90
CA THR A 61 29.69 64.24 25.59
C THR A 61 30.74 64.42 24.50
N ILE A 62 30.96 63.42 23.66
CA ILE A 62 31.93 63.42 22.57
C ILE A 62 31.20 63.08 21.27
N ASP A 63 31.34 63.94 20.27
CA ASP A 63 30.84 63.72 18.92
C ASP A 63 32.01 63.57 17.95
N GLY A 64 31.95 62.59 17.05
CA GLY A 64 32.95 62.36 16.03
C GLY A 64 34.07 61.44 16.49
N ALA A 65 35.22 61.57 15.82
CA ALA A 65 36.39 60.72 16.05
C ALA A 65 37.40 61.42 16.96
N HIS A 66 37.74 60.80 18.09
CA HIS A 66 38.71 61.30 19.05
C HIS A 66 39.70 60.22 19.48
N SER A 67 40.90 60.63 19.88
CA SER A 67 41.97 59.71 20.26
C SER A 67 42.52 60.06 21.63
N LEU A 68 42.36 59.20 22.63
CA LEU A 68 42.90 59.37 23.98
C LEU A 68 44.08 58.43 24.23
N ALA A 69 44.93 58.77 25.20
CA ALA A 69 45.96 57.85 25.68
C ALA A 69 45.32 56.75 26.54
N ASP A 70 44.60 57.12 27.60
CA ASP A 70 43.82 56.22 28.47
C ASP A 70 42.47 56.87 28.78
N LEU A 71 41.47 56.05 29.14
CA LEU A 71 40.18 56.55 29.63
C LEU A 71 39.71 55.75 30.84
N VAL A 72 39.38 56.46 31.92
CA VAL A 72 38.87 55.89 33.17
C VAL A 72 37.54 56.56 33.51
N VAL A 73 36.45 55.80 33.51
CA VAL A 73 35.09 56.30 33.82
C VAL A 73 34.67 55.74 35.18
N VAL A 74 34.51 56.64 36.16
CA VAL A 74 34.37 56.29 37.58
C VAL A 74 33.34 57.15 38.29
N SER A 75 32.98 56.77 39.52
CA SER A 75 32.09 57.55 40.40
C SER A 75 30.75 57.93 39.74
N ASN A 76 30.13 57.02 38.99
CA ASN A 76 28.93 57.26 38.18
C ASN A 76 29.13 58.24 37.00
N GLY A 77 30.38 58.43 36.55
CA GLY A 77 30.69 59.15 35.33
C GLY A 77 30.07 58.49 34.10
N ARG A 78 29.73 59.30 33.10
CA ARG A 78 29.06 58.87 31.86
C ARG A 78 29.73 59.46 30.63
N VAL A 79 30.03 58.62 29.64
CA VAL A 79 30.49 59.04 28.31
C VAL A 79 29.37 58.79 27.29
N ARG A 80 29.08 59.74 26.39
CA ARG A 80 28.03 59.61 25.38
C ARG A 80 28.30 60.50 24.16
N HIS A 81 27.49 60.38 23.11
CA HIS A 81 27.41 61.37 22.03
C HIS A 81 26.09 62.16 22.09
N THR A 82 25.91 63.16 21.24
CA THR A 82 24.64 63.89 21.07
C THR A 82 23.63 63.09 20.25
N SER A 83 22.34 63.38 20.38
CA SER A 83 21.31 62.66 19.61
C SER A 83 21.41 62.96 18.12
N TYR A 84 21.30 61.93 17.29
CA TYR A 84 21.33 62.09 15.84
C TYR A 84 20.16 62.96 15.34
N SER A 85 20.50 63.97 14.54
CA SER A 85 19.59 64.93 13.91
C SER A 85 19.93 65.13 12.43
N GLY A 86 20.55 64.13 11.79
CA GLY A 86 20.99 64.19 10.40
C GLY A 86 22.48 64.48 10.20
N ASP A 87 23.23 64.75 11.27
CA ASP A 87 24.68 64.99 11.20
C ASP A 87 25.46 63.68 11.43
N PRO A 88 26.28 63.22 10.46
CA PRO A 88 27.03 61.97 10.59
C PRO A 88 28.09 62.00 11.69
N ASP A 89 28.48 63.15 12.24
CA ASP A 89 29.44 63.21 13.34
C ASP A 89 28.79 63.07 14.72
N GLN A 90 27.46 62.96 14.81
CA GLN A 90 26.74 62.65 16.06
C GLN A 90 26.82 61.15 16.39
N ARG A 91 28.04 60.70 16.65
CA ARG A 91 28.46 59.32 16.93
C ARG A 91 29.66 59.34 17.88
N LEU A 92 29.85 58.26 18.63
CA LEU A 92 31.02 58.09 19.49
C LEU A 92 32.05 57.18 18.81
N ASP A 93 33.10 57.76 18.20
CA ASP A 93 34.26 57.01 17.69
C ASP A 93 35.50 57.32 18.52
N LEU A 94 35.81 56.44 19.48
CA LEU A 94 36.91 56.63 20.41
C LEU A 94 38.04 55.64 20.15
N SER A 95 39.23 56.16 19.88
CA SER A 95 40.47 55.38 19.90
C SER A 95 41.19 55.63 21.22
N VAL A 96 41.46 54.60 22.01
CA VAL A 96 42.23 54.67 23.26
C VAL A 96 43.52 53.90 23.05
N ALA A 97 44.67 54.56 23.11
CA ALA A 97 45.96 53.91 22.80
C ALA A 97 46.35 52.86 23.85
N GLY A 98 46.09 53.15 25.13
CA GLY A 98 46.29 52.29 26.29
C GLY A 98 44.98 51.65 26.76
N ASP A 99 44.64 51.86 28.03
CA ASP A 99 43.56 51.14 28.71
C ASP A 99 42.26 51.96 28.80
N LEU A 100 41.12 51.27 28.69
CA LEU A 100 39.79 51.83 28.97
C LEU A 100 39.16 51.06 30.13
N THR A 101 38.93 51.75 31.25
CA THR A 101 38.25 51.20 32.42
C THR A 101 36.91 51.88 32.66
N ILE A 102 35.85 51.09 32.79
CA ILE A 102 34.51 51.54 33.16
C ILE A 102 34.15 50.85 34.47
N GLU A 103 34.23 51.59 35.59
CA GLU A 103 33.90 51.05 36.91
C GLU A 103 32.41 50.78 37.09
N SER A 104 32.08 50.00 38.12
CA SER A 104 30.69 49.78 38.53
C SER A 104 29.96 51.11 38.79
N GLY A 105 28.74 51.24 38.26
CA GLY A 105 27.94 52.48 38.32
C GLY A 105 28.26 53.49 37.21
N SER A 106 29.40 53.37 36.53
CA SER A 106 29.79 54.23 35.39
C SER A 106 29.37 53.65 34.04
N SER A 107 29.27 54.50 33.00
CA SER A 107 28.82 54.03 31.69
C SER A 107 29.38 54.76 30.47
N VAL A 108 29.41 54.03 29.35
CA VAL A 108 29.45 54.57 27.99
C VAL A 108 28.06 54.34 27.38
N ASP A 109 27.22 55.37 27.29
CA ASP A 109 25.79 55.20 27.04
C ASP A 109 25.25 56.12 25.94
N ALA A 110 25.04 55.50 24.78
CA ALA A 110 24.43 56.03 23.57
C ALA A 110 22.95 55.63 23.41
N SER A 111 22.27 55.18 24.45
CA SER A 111 20.85 54.79 24.35
C SER A 111 19.99 55.96 23.88
N TYR A 112 19.03 55.69 23.00
CA TYR A 112 18.03 56.62 22.46
C TYR A 112 18.60 57.82 21.67
N ARG A 113 19.85 57.69 21.18
CA ARG A 113 20.58 58.74 20.45
C ARG A 113 20.77 58.43 18.96
N GLY A 114 20.09 57.41 18.45
CA GLY A 114 20.03 57.06 17.04
C GLY A 114 19.02 57.91 16.27
N TYR A 115 18.53 57.39 15.15
CA TYR A 115 17.51 58.08 14.36
C TYR A 115 16.29 58.40 15.23
N PRO A 116 15.71 59.59 15.07
CA PRO A 116 14.49 59.95 15.77
C PRO A 116 13.30 59.13 15.26
N ARG A 117 12.17 59.24 15.95
CA ARG A 117 10.90 58.59 15.57
C ARG A 117 10.50 58.89 14.12
N ASN A 118 9.86 57.93 13.46
CA ASN A 118 9.53 57.90 12.02
C ASN A 118 10.73 57.96 11.06
N GLU A 119 11.97 57.95 11.55
CA GLU A 119 13.17 58.07 10.72
C GLU A 119 14.10 56.86 10.85
N GLY A 120 14.99 56.75 9.87
CA GLY A 120 15.98 55.69 9.75
C GLY A 120 15.62 54.63 8.68
N PRO A 121 16.61 53.87 8.17
CA PRO A 121 16.39 52.87 7.12
C PRO A 121 15.42 51.75 7.50
N GLY A 122 15.26 51.48 8.79
CA GLY A 122 14.31 50.52 9.34
C GLY A 122 13.25 51.21 10.19
N ALA A 123 12.78 52.41 9.83
CA ALA A 123 11.68 53.05 10.56
C ALA A 123 10.40 52.19 10.56
N GLY A 124 9.66 52.22 11.66
CA GLY A 124 8.35 51.56 11.72
C GLY A 124 7.31 52.20 10.79
N GLY A 125 6.32 51.44 10.35
CA GLY A 125 5.21 51.92 9.51
C GLY A 125 3.94 52.32 10.27
N ALA A 126 3.10 53.12 9.61
CA ALA A 126 1.80 53.56 10.11
C ALA A 126 0.81 52.39 10.29
N GLY A 127 -0.01 52.47 11.35
CA GLY A 127 -1.19 51.62 11.52
C GLY A 127 -2.35 52.03 10.60
N GLY A 128 -3.24 51.09 10.28
CA GLY A 128 -4.29 51.28 9.27
C GLY A 128 -5.54 52.07 9.72
N TYR A 129 -5.90 52.09 11.02
CA TYR A 129 -7.13 52.74 11.54
C TYR A 129 -7.01 53.18 13.02
N ILE A 130 -8.01 53.92 13.53
CA ILE A 130 -8.09 54.35 14.95
C ILE A 130 -8.25 53.10 15.85
N GLY A 131 -7.35 52.93 16.83
CA GLY A 131 -7.30 51.77 17.74
C GLY A 131 -6.31 50.68 17.33
N THR A 132 -5.45 50.95 16.34
CA THR A 132 -4.43 50.00 15.84
C THR A 132 -3.02 50.38 16.32
N ASP A 133 -2.08 49.43 16.41
CA ASP A 133 -0.71 49.67 16.87
C ASP A 133 0.25 50.01 15.72
N ALA A 134 1.24 50.86 16.00
CA ALA A 134 2.26 51.27 15.03
C ALA A 134 3.37 50.23 14.91
N GLY A 135 4.05 50.21 13.76
CA GLY A 135 5.27 49.44 13.59
C GLY A 135 6.41 50.00 14.44
N SER A 136 7.23 49.12 15.01
CA SER A 136 8.45 49.51 15.72
C SER A 136 9.66 49.58 14.78
N GLY A 137 10.68 50.35 15.17
CA GLY A 137 11.93 50.44 14.41
C GLY A 137 12.68 49.11 14.39
N GLY A 138 13.36 48.84 13.27
CA GLY A 138 14.25 47.70 13.06
C GLY A 138 15.70 48.15 12.91
N PHE A 139 16.64 47.40 13.48
CA PHE A 139 18.08 47.49 13.25
C PHE A 139 18.68 46.24 13.90
N GLY A 140 19.56 45.49 13.24
CA GLY A 140 20.01 44.18 13.73
C GLY A 140 18.95 43.09 13.60
N GLY A 141 17.86 43.22 14.35
CA GLY A 141 16.61 42.48 14.17
C GLY A 141 15.49 43.38 13.62
N ASN A 142 14.44 42.76 13.05
CA ASN A 142 13.26 43.50 12.60
C ASN A 142 12.46 44.03 13.80
N GLY A 143 11.78 45.15 13.63
CA GLY A 143 10.79 45.64 14.59
C GLY A 143 9.58 44.71 14.66
N GLY A 144 8.92 44.67 15.82
CA GLY A 144 7.64 44.02 16.01
C GLY A 144 6.60 44.60 15.05
N SER A 145 5.73 43.73 14.52
CA SER A 145 4.74 44.09 13.53
C SER A 145 3.36 43.65 14.00
N SER A 146 2.38 44.53 13.85
CA SER A 146 0.97 44.27 14.10
C SER A 146 0.18 44.71 12.86
N THR A 147 -0.73 45.68 13.01
CA THR A 147 -1.40 46.40 11.92
C THR A 147 -0.48 47.32 11.14
N GLY A 148 0.49 47.94 11.80
CA GLY A 148 1.58 48.66 11.14
C GLY A 148 2.75 47.72 10.88
N PRO A 149 3.41 47.80 9.71
CA PRO A 149 4.57 46.97 9.43
C PRO A 149 5.76 47.38 10.31
N GLY A 150 6.39 46.41 10.96
CA GLY A 150 7.65 46.61 11.68
C GLY A 150 8.79 46.97 10.73
N GLY A 151 9.75 47.75 11.21
CA GLY A 151 10.92 48.15 10.45
C GLY A 151 11.87 46.99 10.17
N VAL A 152 12.56 47.02 9.02
CA VAL A 152 13.50 45.97 8.61
C VAL A 152 14.90 46.18 9.20
N ALA A 153 15.61 45.08 9.46
CA ALA A 153 17.01 45.12 9.88
C ALA A 153 17.94 45.55 8.73
N TYR A 154 19.02 46.26 9.08
CA TYR A 154 20.09 46.69 8.16
C TYR A 154 21.44 46.73 8.87
N GLY A 155 22.50 47.05 8.14
CA GLY A 155 23.86 47.21 8.67
C GLY A 155 24.68 45.92 8.76
N SER A 156 25.97 46.07 9.05
CA SER A 156 26.94 44.97 9.10
C SER A 156 26.93 44.24 10.44
N ILE A 157 26.92 42.89 10.42
CA ILE A 157 27.06 42.05 11.61
C ILE A 157 28.47 42.17 12.23
N THR A 158 29.50 42.23 11.39
CA THR A 158 30.90 42.16 11.84
C THR A 158 31.52 43.54 12.09
N GLU A 159 30.98 44.58 11.46
CA GLU A 159 31.48 45.96 11.54
C GLU A 159 30.29 46.93 11.68
N PRO A 160 29.49 46.83 12.76
CA PRO A 160 28.28 47.63 12.93
C PRO A 160 28.65 49.10 13.12
N ALA A 161 28.21 49.94 12.18
CA ALA A 161 28.55 51.36 12.12
C ALA A 161 27.35 52.24 11.79
N ASP A 162 26.12 51.76 12.00
CA ASP A 162 24.91 52.52 11.74
C ASP A 162 24.17 52.84 13.05
N TRP A 163 23.35 53.89 13.04
CA TRP A 163 22.44 54.21 14.14
C TRP A 163 21.21 53.32 14.09
N GLY A 164 20.59 53.06 15.24
CA GLY A 164 19.28 52.40 15.33
C GLY A 164 18.16 53.31 14.80
N SER A 165 17.10 52.71 14.25
CA SER A 165 15.93 53.39 13.67
C SER A 165 14.86 53.72 14.71
N GLY A 166 14.08 54.77 14.46
CA GLY A 166 12.94 55.15 15.28
C GLY A 166 11.68 54.32 15.00
N GLY A 167 10.82 54.21 16.00
CA GLY A 167 9.46 53.67 15.84
C GLY A 167 8.50 54.67 15.20
N HIS A 168 7.34 54.20 14.73
CA HIS A 168 6.35 55.07 14.10
C HIS A 168 5.48 55.81 15.13
N ASP A 169 5.10 57.05 14.81
CA ASP A 169 4.18 57.85 15.60
C ASP A 169 2.72 57.38 15.41
N LEU A 170 1.89 57.53 16.44
CA LEU A 170 0.42 57.46 16.30
C LEU A 170 -0.20 58.70 16.96
N PHE A 171 -1.03 58.51 18.00
CA PHE A 171 -1.53 59.59 18.85
C PHE A 171 -0.44 60.14 19.78
N PHE A 172 0.64 59.38 19.99
CA PHE A 172 1.77 59.74 20.82
C PHE A 172 3.08 59.54 20.04
N PRO A 173 4.16 60.23 20.44
CA PRO A 173 5.49 60.05 19.84
C PRO A 173 6.00 58.61 20.00
N GLY A 174 6.53 58.04 18.92
CA GLY A 174 7.31 56.81 18.93
C GLY A 174 8.69 57.01 19.58
N GLY A 175 9.33 55.89 19.92
CA GLY A 175 10.67 55.87 20.50
C GLY A 175 11.77 56.10 19.46
N ALA A 176 12.84 56.81 19.84
CA ALA A 176 14.06 56.96 19.04
C ALA A 176 14.95 55.70 19.09
N GLY A 177 15.74 55.47 18.05
CA GLY A 177 16.68 54.35 18.01
C GLY A 177 17.90 54.54 18.92
N GLY A 178 18.68 53.47 19.15
CA GLY A 178 19.96 53.51 19.86
C GLY A 178 21.06 54.17 19.02
N GLY A 179 22.02 54.82 19.68
CA GLY A 179 23.14 55.50 19.04
C GLY A 179 24.24 54.58 18.50
N ARG A 180 25.39 55.17 18.15
CA ARG A 180 26.51 54.46 17.54
C ARG A 180 27.75 54.62 18.40
N ILE A 181 28.27 53.50 18.90
CA ILE A 181 29.49 53.42 19.70
C ILE A 181 30.54 52.61 18.95
N ARG A 182 31.71 53.18 18.71
CA ARG A 182 32.92 52.48 18.29
C ARG A 182 34.05 52.75 19.27
N LEU A 183 34.61 51.68 19.83
CA LEU A 183 35.75 51.73 20.75
C LEU A 183 36.91 50.95 20.13
N ASN A 184 38.04 51.61 19.92
CA ASN A 184 39.28 50.99 19.48
C ASN A 184 40.33 51.13 20.59
N VAL A 185 40.48 50.11 21.43
CA VAL A 185 41.33 50.10 22.62
C VAL A 185 42.61 49.31 22.32
N GLY A 186 43.77 49.96 22.37
CA GLY A 186 45.06 49.32 22.11
C GLY A 186 45.48 48.37 23.22
N GLY A 187 45.08 48.65 24.47
CA GLY A 187 45.32 47.84 25.66
C GLY A 187 44.10 47.05 26.14
N ARG A 188 43.85 47.12 27.44
CA ARG A 188 42.79 46.39 28.16
C ARG A 188 41.52 47.24 28.26
N LEU A 189 40.41 46.63 27.86
CA LEU A 189 39.05 47.14 28.10
C LEU A 189 38.45 46.43 29.31
N VAL A 190 38.31 47.12 30.44
CA VAL A 190 37.63 46.62 31.64
C VAL A 190 36.24 47.20 31.72
N VAL A 191 35.22 46.33 31.70
CA VAL A 191 33.80 46.71 31.76
C VAL A 191 33.17 46.11 33.01
N ASP A 192 33.24 46.81 34.13
CA ASP A 192 32.49 46.51 35.36
C ASP A 192 31.22 47.36 35.50
N GLY A 193 31.16 48.48 34.78
CA GLY A 193 29.96 49.29 34.56
C GLY A 193 29.16 48.85 33.32
N ALA A 194 28.70 49.81 32.52
CA ALA A 194 27.85 49.53 31.35
C ALA A 194 28.33 50.19 30.05
N ILE A 195 28.21 49.48 28.93
CA ILE A 195 28.26 50.04 27.58
C ILE A 195 26.88 49.81 26.94
N SER A 196 26.15 50.87 26.59
CA SER A 196 24.75 50.75 26.17
C SER A 196 24.42 51.57 24.92
N SER A 197 23.66 50.96 24.02
CA SER A 197 23.05 51.62 22.87
C SER A 197 21.62 51.08 22.65
N ASN A 198 20.79 51.19 23.69
CA ASN A 198 19.42 50.65 23.66
C ASN A 198 18.45 51.60 22.92
N GLY A 199 17.38 51.06 22.36
CA GLY A 199 16.30 51.77 21.68
C GLY A 199 15.16 52.18 22.62
N ASP A 200 14.50 53.31 22.33
CA ASP A 200 13.64 53.99 23.29
C ASP A 200 12.24 53.39 23.39
N TRP A 201 11.66 53.57 24.56
CA TRP A 201 10.33 53.11 24.91
C TRP A 201 9.34 54.26 24.65
N PRO A 202 8.25 54.04 23.92
CA PRO A 202 7.26 55.07 23.67
C PRO A 202 6.42 55.33 24.93
N PHE A 203 5.70 56.46 24.95
CA PHE A 203 4.77 56.77 26.02
C PHE A 203 3.57 55.79 26.01
N LEU A 204 3.26 55.16 27.15
CA LEU A 204 2.18 54.17 27.27
C LEU A 204 0.79 54.84 27.29
N HIS A 205 -0.14 54.37 26.45
CA HIS A 205 -1.53 54.85 26.45
C HIS A 205 -2.56 53.72 26.22
N PRO A 206 -3.76 53.75 26.85
CA PRO A 206 -4.73 52.65 26.80
C PRO A 206 -5.45 52.42 25.46
N TRP A 207 -5.32 53.34 24.48
CA TRP A 207 -6.18 53.38 23.28
C TRP A 207 -5.40 53.21 21.95
N GLY A 208 -4.15 52.75 22.02
CA GLY A 208 -3.26 52.52 20.86
C GLY A 208 -1.82 52.95 21.16
N GLN A 209 -0.85 52.18 20.66
CA GLN A 209 0.57 52.34 21.07
C GLN A 209 1.47 52.69 19.88
N ALA A 210 2.27 53.76 20.07
CA ALA A 210 3.32 54.14 19.12
C ALA A 210 4.43 53.08 19.07
N GLY A 211 5.21 53.07 17.99
CA GLY A 211 6.31 52.13 17.82
C GLY A 211 7.49 52.43 18.74
N CYS A 212 8.18 51.38 19.19
CA CYS A 212 9.44 51.48 19.93
C CYS A 212 10.63 51.68 18.99
N GLY A 213 11.71 52.31 19.47
CA GLY A 213 12.96 52.43 18.71
C GLY A 213 13.79 51.14 18.75
N SER A 214 14.57 50.87 17.71
CA SER A 214 15.51 49.73 17.71
C SER A 214 16.79 50.05 18.50
N GLY A 215 17.50 49.00 18.93
CA GLY A 215 18.85 49.14 19.48
C GLY A 215 19.81 49.74 18.43
N GLY A 216 20.97 50.21 18.86
CA GLY A 216 22.00 50.80 17.99
C GLY A 216 23.22 49.89 17.77
N SER A 217 24.32 50.49 17.35
CA SER A 217 25.59 49.79 17.10
C SER A 217 26.57 49.93 18.25
N ILE A 218 27.20 48.82 18.63
CA ILE A 218 28.39 48.77 19.50
C ILE A 218 29.47 47.98 18.78
N TRP A 219 30.57 48.64 18.42
CA TRP A 219 31.73 48.02 17.77
C TRP A 219 32.98 48.21 18.62
N ILE A 220 33.51 47.12 19.16
CA ILE A 220 34.67 47.11 20.04
C ILE A 220 35.83 46.38 19.35
N THR A 221 36.99 47.01 19.34
CA THR A 221 38.29 46.39 19.08
C THR A 221 39.14 46.56 20.33
N ALA A 222 39.71 45.48 20.88
CA ALA A 222 40.54 45.55 22.10
C ALA A 222 41.67 44.50 22.10
N ALA A 223 42.81 44.74 22.75
CA ALA A 223 43.78 43.65 22.94
C ALA A 223 43.24 42.61 23.93
N VAL A 224 42.67 43.07 25.04
CA VAL A 224 42.01 42.23 26.05
C VAL A 224 40.68 42.88 26.43
N ILE A 225 39.61 42.09 26.51
CA ILE A 225 38.34 42.52 27.12
C ILE A 225 38.03 41.68 28.35
N GLU A 226 37.64 42.33 29.44
CA GLU A 226 37.30 41.68 30.70
C GLU A 226 36.34 42.53 31.56
N GLY A 227 35.96 42.01 32.72
CA GLY A 227 35.00 42.64 33.62
C GLY A 227 33.68 41.86 33.71
N SER A 228 32.84 42.31 34.62
CA SER A 228 31.58 41.64 35.02
C SER A 228 30.32 42.44 34.73
N GLY A 229 30.46 43.62 34.09
CA GLY A 229 29.39 44.56 33.78
C GLY A 229 28.48 44.14 32.63
N SER A 230 27.94 45.11 31.88
CA SER A 230 26.99 44.85 30.80
C SER A 230 27.32 45.57 29.50
N ILE A 231 27.15 44.90 28.36
CA ILE A 231 27.21 45.48 27.02
C ILE A 231 25.87 45.20 26.32
N THR A 232 25.07 46.24 26.07
CA THR A 232 23.68 46.09 25.62
C THR A 232 23.32 46.98 24.43
N ALA A 233 22.67 46.40 23.43
CA ALA A 233 22.04 47.11 22.30
C ALA A 233 20.62 46.59 22.08
N ARG A 234 19.78 46.63 23.12
CA ARG A 234 18.42 46.10 23.11
C ARG A 234 17.44 47.02 22.40
N GLY A 235 16.41 46.45 21.78
CA GLY A 235 15.28 47.23 21.29
C GLY A 235 14.42 47.82 22.42
N GLY A 236 13.70 48.89 22.12
CA GLY A 236 12.75 49.48 23.06
C GLY A 236 11.53 48.61 23.26
N GLY A 237 10.99 48.55 24.48
CA GLY A 237 9.85 47.72 24.85
C GLY A 237 8.65 48.54 25.29
N ALA A 238 7.46 47.95 25.21
CA ALA A 238 6.25 48.53 25.76
C ALA A 238 5.33 47.45 26.35
N ALA A 239 4.51 47.82 27.34
CA ALA A 239 3.50 46.95 27.95
C ALA A 239 2.25 46.85 27.05
N TYR A 240 1.37 45.87 27.28
CA TYR A 240 0.09 45.65 26.57
C TYR A 240 0.22 45.23 25.09
N LEU A 241 -0.50 45.85 24.17
CA LEU A 241 -0.64 45.44 22.75
C LEU A 241 0.51 45.91 21.83
N ALA A 242 1.49 46.62 22.38
CA ALA A 242 2.54 47.28 21.63
C ALA A 242 3.46 46.31 20.90
N THR A 243 4.06 46.83 19.83
CA THR A 243 5.18 46.21 19.13
C THR A 243 6.49 46.57 19.82
N GLY A 244 7.44 45.63 19.88
CA GLY A 244 8.79 45.88 20.41
C GLY A 244 9.79 46.28 19.33
N GLY A 245 10.78 47.11 19.66
CA GLY A 245 11.86 47.51 18.74
C GLY A 245 12.81 46.35 18.44
N GLY A 246 13.39 46.32 17.24
CA GLY A 246 14.43 45.36 16.90
C GLY A 246 15.68 45.54 17.77
N GLY A 247 16.33 44.45 18.17
CA GLY A 247 17.59 44.50 18.90
C GLY A 247 18.76 44.82 17.97
N GLY A 248 19.70 45.65 18.41
CA GLY A 248 20.79 46.21 17.60
C GLY A 248 21.96 45.26 17.32
N ARG A 249 23.16 45.82 17.10
CA ARG A 249 24.33 45.02 16.71
C ARG A 249 25.50 45.27 17.64
N ILE A 250 26.08 44.20 18.16
CA ILE A 250 27.29 44.21 18.98
C ILE A 250 28.36 43.41 18.25
N ALA A 251 29.53 44.00 17.99
CA ALA A 251 30.69 43.30 17.46
C ALA A 251 31.90 43.53 18.35
N ILE A 252 32.56 42.44 18.76
CA ILE A 252 33.76 42.45 19.61
C ILE A 252 34.88 41.72 18.87
N HIS A 253 35.91 42.47 18.50
CA HIS A 253 37.16 41.94 17.95
C HIS A 253 38.23 42.09 19.03
N CYS A 254 38.76 40.97 19.53
CA CYS A 254 39.74 41.04 20.61
C CYS A 254 40.88 40.05 20.47
N GLY A 255 42.01 40.31 21.12
CA GLY A 255 43.08 39.33 21.27
C GLY A 255 42.69 38.23 22.26
N THR A 256 42.27 38.64 23.47
CA THR A 256 41.77 37.74 24.53
C THR A 256 40.41 38.21 25.03
N ASN A 257 39.46 37.29 25.18
CA ASN A 257 38.15 37.55 25.79
C ASN A 257 38.04 36.85 27.15
N SER A 258 38.09 37.63 28.22
CA SER A 258 37.88 37.18 29.61
C SER A 258 36.64 37.86 30.23
N PHE A 259 35.79 38.47 29.42
CA PHE A 259 34.56 39.12 29.89
C PHE A 259 33.53 38.08 30.33
N THR A 260 33.05 38.20 31.57
CA THR A 260 32.06 37.28 32.16
C THR A 260 30.71 37.94 32.40
N GLY A 261 30.58 39.22 32.04
CA GLY A 261 29.38 40.01 32.21
C GLY A 261 28.28 39.69 31.18
N THR A 262 27.27 40.54 31.12
CA THR A 262 26.11 40.37 30.24
C THR A 262 26.35 40.95 28.85
N LEU A 263 26.14 40.15 27.79
CA LEU A 263 26.02 40.62 26.40
C LEU A 263 24.57 40.47 25.95
N SER A 264 23.93 41.54 25.50
CA SER A 264 22.55 41.45 25.01
C SER A 264 22.25 42.38 23.85
N ALA A 265 21.70 41.82 22.79
CA ALA A 265 21.12 42.55 21.68
C ALA A 265 19.67 42.11 21.47
N SER A 266 18.92 41.79 22.52
CA SER A 266 17.55 41.28 22.38
C SER A 266 16.61 42.31 21.74
N GLY A 267 15.57 41.84 21.07
CA GLY A 267 14.44 42.67 20.71
C GLY A 267 13.72 43.18 21.96
N GLY A 268 12.97 44.26 21.78
CA GLY A 268 12.12 44.81 22.83
C GLY A 268 10.90 43.91 23.10
N PRO A 269 10.44 43.82 24.35
CA PRO A 269 9.21 43.10 24.69
C PRO A 269 7.97 43.85 24.18
N GLY A 270 6.88 43.09 23.98
CA GLY A 270 5.55 43.58 23.57
C GLY A 270 4.62 42.40 23.26
N ALA A 271 3.36 42.67 22.90
CA ALA A 271 2.48 41.63 22.34
C ALA A 271 3.03 41.04 21.03
N TYR A 272 3.76 41.88 20.30
CA TYR A 272 4.55 41.51 19.12
C TYR A 272 6.01 41.90 19.36
N PRO A 273 6.82 41.03 19.99
CA PRO A 273 8.21 41.35 20.34
C PRO A 273 9.06 41.65 19.11
N GLY A 274 10.03 42.56 19.28
CA GLY A 274 11.04 42.80 18.26
C GLY A 274 11.93 41.57 18.05
N GLY A 275 12.53 41.49 16.87
CA GLY A 275 13.52 40.48 16.56
C GLY A 275 14.82 40.75 17.31
N ALA A 276 15.51 39.68 17.70
CA ALA A 276 16.83 39.79 18.29
C ALA A 276 17.82 40.39 17.29
N GLY A 277 18.74 41.18 17.81
CA GLY A 277 19.93 41.64 17.13
C GLY A 277 21.02 40.59 17.02
N THR A 278 22.20 41.05 16.64
CA THR A 278 23.36 40.17 16.43
C THR A 278 24.48 40.51 17.39
N ILE A 279 25.04 39.50 18.06
CA ILE A 279 26.29 39.60 18.82
C ILE A 279 27.35 38.81 18.06
N TYR A 280 28.35 39.49 17.51
CA TYR A 280 29.50 38.91 16.85
C TYR A 280 30.73 38.99 17.76
N THR A 281 31.42 37.87 17.94
CA THR A 281 32.69 37.83 18.69
C THR A 281 33.77 37.15 17.88
N ARG A 282 34.96 37.75 17.85
CA ARG A 282 36.17 37.17 17.28
C ARG A 282 37.33 37.39 18.25
N ALA A 283 37.84 36.31 18.82
CA ALA A 283 38.96 36.32 19.76
C ALA A 283 40.22 35.69 19.14
N GLY A 284 41.37 36.33 19.36
CA GLY A 284 42.69 35.87 18.94
C GLY A 284 42.84 35.79 17.42
N SER A 285 43.70 34.87 16.96
CA SER A 285 43.85 34.56 15.54
C SER A 285 42.79 33.59 15.01
N SER A 286 41.67 33.41 15.72
CA SER A 286 40.60 32.49 15.31
C SER A 286 40.14 32.82 13.89
N ALA A 287 40.13 31.78 13.05
CA ALA A 287 39.71 31.88 11.65
C ALA A 287 38.17 32.01 11.52
N ALA A 288 37.43 31.76 12.60
CA ALA A 288 35.98 31.80 12.68
C ALA A 288 35.52 32.86 13.68
N GLY A 289 34.55 33.68 13.27
CA GLY A 289 33.76 34.47 14.19
C GLY A 289 32.57 33.67 14.70
N VAL A 290 32.16 33.95 15.94
CA VAL A 290 30.98 33.37 16.58
C VAL A 290 29.86 34.40 16.57
N VAL A 291 28.68 34.01 16.09
CA VAL A 291 27.47 34.83 16.05
C VAL A 291 26.43 34.23 16.98
N LEU A 292 25.98 35.02 17.95
CA LEU A 292 24.89 34.70 18.85
C LEU A 292 23.68 35.57 18.54
N ILE A 293 22.54 34.91 18.33
CA ILE A 293 21.21 35.53 18.24
C ILE A 293 20.38 35.01 19.41
N ASP A 294 19.90 35.92 20.23
CA ASP A 294 19.26 35.59 21.50
C ASP A 294 18.20 36.63 21.83
N ASN A 295 16.94 36.19 21.91
CA ASN A 295 15.82 37.08 22.23
C ASN A 295 15.41 37.04 23.71
N GLU A 296 16.16 36.32 24.53
CA GLU A 296 15.96 36.24 25.98
C GLU A 296 14.61 35.66 26.45
N GLY A 297 13.87 34.96 25.58
CA GLY A 297 12.67 34.21 25.93
C GLY A 297 11.51 34.40 24.95
N PRO A 298 11.00 35.63 24.75
CA PRO A 298 9.88 35.88 23.85
C PRO A 298 10.20 35.54 22.39
N ALA A 299 9.26 34.94 21.67
CA ALA A 299 9.37 34.72 20.24
C ALA A 299 9.41 36.06 19.49
N GLY A 300 10.55 36.40 18.90
CA GLY A 300 10.78 37.68 18.23
C GLY A 300 10.35 37.72 16.78
N ALA A 301 10.29 38.94 16.23
CA ALA A 301 10.27 39.17 14.79
C ALA A 301 11.55 38.59 14.12
N PRO A 302 11.60 38.47 12.78
CA PRO A 302 12.76 37.94 12.08
C PRO A 302 14.06 38.70 12.33
N THR A 303 15.17 37.96 12.35
CA THR A 303 16.54 38.48 12.30
C THR A 303 17.18 38.01 10.99
N PRO A 304 17.20 38.84 9.92
CA PRO A 304 17.86 38.51 8.67
C PRO A 304 19.39 38.41 8.86
N LEU A 305 19.99 37.33 8.36
CA LEU A 305 21.42 37.04 8.50
C LEU A 305 22.06 36.83 7.13
N THR A 306 23.11 37.62 6.88
CA THR A 306 23.99 37.51 5.72
C THR A 306 25.43 37.54 6.20
N PHE A 307 26.23 36.55 5.80
CA PHE A 307 27.63 36.43 6.20
C PHE A 307 28.56 36.52 4.99
N ALA A 308 29.62 37.31 5.10
CA ALA A 308 30.67 37.39 4.08
C ALA A 308 31.64 36.18 4.12
N ALA A 309 31.68 35.46 5.24
CA ALA A 309 32.50 34.26 5.44
C ALA A 309 31.82 33.30 6.43
N PRO A 310 32.14 32.00 6.42
CA PRO A 310 31.51 31.03 7.32
C PRO A 310 31.76 31.32 8.81
N VAL A 311 30.69 31.36 9.60
CA VAL A 311 30.70 31.61 11.05
C VAL A 311 30.18 30.42 11.85
N GLU A 312 30.42 30.42 13.16
CA GLU A 312 29.70 29.57 14.10
C GLU A 312 28.42 30.30 14.54
N LEU A 313 27.25 29.70 14.33
CA LEU A 313 25.96 30.35 14.60
C LEU A 313 25.23 29.67 15.76
N THR A 314 24.83 30.46 16.76
CA THR A 314 23.91 30.04 17.82
C THR A 314 22.64 30.88 17.77
N VAL A 315 21.49 30.22 17.69
CA VAL A 315 20.15 30.83 17.71
C VAL A 315 19.41 30.30 18.92
N ARG A 316 19.00 31.16 19.86
CA ARG A 316 18.37 30.66 21.08
C ARG A 316 17.29 31.54 21.71
N ARG A 317 16.52 30.93 22.62
CA ARG A 317 15.56 31.58 23.53
C ARG A 317 14.62 32.56 22.82
N GLY A 318 13.82 32.06 21.88
CA GLY A 318 12.81 32.84 21.15
C GLY A 318 13.36 33.64 19.96
N ALA A 319 14.67 33.57 19.68
CA ALA A 319 15.25 34.15 18.47
C ALA A 319 14.72 33.48 17.19
N ARG A 320 14.39 34.29 16.17
CA ARG A 320 13.97 33.82 14.85
C ARG A 320 14.98 34.23 13.79
N ALA A 321 15.97 33.38 13.54
CA ALA A 321 17.01 33.61 12.56
C ALA A 321 16.52 33.30 11.14
N VAL A 322 16.79 34.21 10.22
CA VAL A 322 16.38 34.11 8.82
C VAL A 322 17.63 34.12 7.95
N LEU A 323 17.93 32.97 7.34
CA LEU A 323 19.17 32.79 6.58
C LEU A 323 18.96 33.13 5.10
N ALA A 324 19.91 33.86 4.51
CA ALA A 324 20.01 34.00 3.07
C ALA A 324 20.23 32.64 2.39
N ALA A 325 19.66 32.45 1.20
CA ALA A 325 19.81 31.21 0.45
C ALA A 325 21.29 30.95 0.11
N GLY A 326 21.75 29.71 0.33
CA GLY A 326 23.14 29.30 0.07
C GLY A 326 24.11 29.66 1.20
N THR A 327 23.61 30.03 2.38
CA THR A 327 24.47 30.33 3.55
C THR A 327 25.35 29.14 3.91
N THR A 328 26.66 29.37 4.06
CA THR A 328 27.62 28.38 4.58
C THR A 328 28.04 28.76 6.01
N LEU A 329 27.92 27.80 6.93
CA LEU A 329 28.29 27.94 8.34
C LEU A 329 29.39 26.94 8.70
N ARG A 330 30.12 27.21 9.78
CA ARG A 330 31.04 26.25 10.39
C ARG A 330 30.34 25.30 11.33
N SER A 331 29.45 25.83 12.17
CA SER A 331 28.59 25.07 13.06
C SER A 331 27.26 25.80 13.23
N LEU A 332 26.22 25.05 13.58
CA LEU A 332 24.89 25.58 13.83
C LEU A 332 24.32 24.99 15.12
N THR A 333 23.97 25.83 16.07
CA THR A 333 23.21 25.43 17.26
C THR A 333 21.92 26.22 17.31
N CYS A 334 20.79 25.52 17.35
CA CYS A 334 19.49 26.09 17.63
C CYS A 334 18.95 25.52 18.96
N ASP A 335 18.63 26.40 19.89
CA ASP A 335 18.25 26.07 21.26
C ASP A 335 17.03 26.91 21.69
N ALA A 336 15.82 26.34 21.65
CA ALA A 336 14.57 27.10 21.77
C ALA A 336 14.48 28.27 20.77
N GLY A 337 15.02 28.08 19.56
CA GLY A 337 15.03 29.08 18.49
C GLY A 337 14.22 28.65 17.27
N VAL A 338 14.08 29.57 16.32
CA VAL A 338 13.47 29.32 15.01
C VAL A 338 14.46 29.64 13.90
N LEU A 339 14.60 28.73 12.94
CA LEU A 339 15.28 28.98 11.67
C LEU A 339 14.26 29.03 10.53
N ALA A 340 14.39 29.99 9.64
CA ALA A 340 13.57 30.11 8.44
C ALA A 340 14.37 30.65 7.25
N ALA A 341 13.81 30.51 6.05
CA ALA A 341 14.35 31.10 4.83
C ALA A 341 14.10 32.62 4.79
N HIS A 342 14.96 33.37 4.09
CA HIS A 342 14.74 34.80 3.82
C HIS A 342 13.38 35.06 3.15
N ASP A 343 12.74 36.17 3.50
CA ASP A 343 11.48 36.61 2.89
C ASP A 343 11.59 36.57 1.35
N GLY A 344 10.60 35.93 0.72
CA GLY A 344 10.56 35.69 -0.73
C GLY A 344 11.26 34.42 -1.21
N ALA A 345 12.06 33.75 -0.37
CA ALA A 345 12.64 32.45 -0.71
C ALA A 345 11.65 31.31 -0.41
N SER A 346 11.47 30.40 -1.37
CA SER A 346 10.58 29.26 -1.20
C SER A 346 11.17 28.12 -0.35
N SER A 347 12.46 28.18 -0.02
CA SER A 347 13.18 27.14 0.73
C SER A 347 14.39 27.70 1.49
N LEU A 348 14.65 27.18 2.68
CA LEU A 348 15.86 27.39 3.44
C LEU A 348 16.96 26.49 2.85
N ILE A 349 18.03 27.10 2.32
CA ILE A 349 19.17 26.37 1.77
C ILE A 349 20.42 26.78 2.52
N ALA A 350 21.02 25.84 3.27
CA ALA A 350 22.23 26.09 4.04
C ALA A 350 23.17 24.87 4.05
N SER A 351 24.46 25.14 4.18
CA SER A 351 25.50 24.13 4.42
C SER A 351 26.24 24.43 5.72
N VAL A 352 26.60 23.39 6.47
CA VAL A 352 27.33 23.46 7.74
C VAL A 352 28.54 22.55 7.60
N THR A 353 29.76 23.09 7.66
CA THR A 353 30.96 22.27 7.45
C THR A 353 31.27 21.33 8.62
N GLY A 354 30.85 21.71 9.83
CA GLY A 354 30.94 20.92 11.06
C GLY A 354 29.60 20.33 11.46
N ASN A 355 29.23 20.48 12.74
CA ASN A 355 28.03 19.89 13.33
C ASN A 355 26.84 20.86 13.36
N ALA A 356 25.63 20.30 13.34
CA ALA A 356 24.38 21.03 13.56
C ALA A 356 23.54 20.37 14.67
N ALA A 357 22.97 21.18 15.57
CA ALA A 357 22.14 20.69 16.67
C ALA A 357 20.88 21.55 16.84
N PHE A 358 19.73 20.89 16.98
CA PHE A 358 18.42 21.49 17.25
C PHE A 358 17.88 20.91 18.57
N SER A 359 17.64 21.78 19.55
CA SER A 359 17.33 21.41 20.93
C SER A 359 16.26 22.31 21.58
N ASN A 360 15.65 21.83 22.67
CA ASN A 360 14.73 22.60 23.52
C ASN A 360 13.60 23.29 22.74
N ALA A 361 12.82 22.52 21.99
CA ALA A 361 11.71 23.00 21.16
C ALA A 361 12.12 23.92 20.00
N SER A 362 13.27 23.66 19.38
CA SER A 362 13.70 24.38 18.19
C SER A 362 12.87 24.01 16.97
N THR A 363 12.59 24.99 16.10
CA THR A 363 11.78 24.79 14.88
C THR A 363 12.51 25.30 13.64
N VAL A 364 12.55 24.49 12.59
CA VAL A 364 12.94 24.92 11.25
C VAL A 364 11.68 25.02 10.41
N LEU A 365 11.36 26.22 9.88
CA LEU A 365 10.11 26.49 9.18
C LEU A 365 10.26 26.41 7.66
N GLY A 366 9.26 25.82 7.01
CA GLY A 366 9.10 25.78 5.56
C GLY A 366 9.89 24.66 4.89
N ASN A 367 10.13 24.80 3.58
CA ASN A 367 10.95 23.86 2.83
C ASN A 367 12.42 24.00 3.24
N VAL A 368 13.15 22.89 3.33
CA VAL A 368 14.53 22.87 3.85
C VAL A 368 15.44 22.02 2.97
N THR A 369 16.63 22.53 2.70
CA THR A 369 17.81 21.77 2.25
C THR A 369 18.98 22.13 3.16
N LEU A 370 19.37 21.18 4.02
CA LEU A 370 20.47 21.35 4.96
C LEU A 370 21.53 20.27 4.74
N GLU A 371 22.75 20.69 4.41
CA GLU A 371 23.91 19.80 4.29
C GLU A 371 24.85 20.01 5.48
N VAL A 372 25.17 18.96 6.21
CA VAL A 372 25.98 18.98 7.42
C VAL A 372 27.18 18.06 7.20
N GLY A 373 28.39 18.59 7.30
CA GLY A 373 29.63 17.84 7.10
C GLY A 373 29.92 16.85 8.23
N GLY A 374 29.50 17.17 9.45
CA GLY A 374 29.59 16.31 10.63
C GLY A 374 28.25 15.71 11.05
N ASP A 375 27.97 15.74 12.36
CA ASP A 375 26.76 15.18 12.96
C ASP A 375 25.59 16.18 12.93
N LEU A 376 24.37 15.65 12.73
CA LEU A 376 23.12 16.38 12.83
C LEU A 376 22.26 15.79 13.97
N PHE A 377 22.01 16.58 15.00
CA PHE A 377 21.18 16.20 16.15
C PHE A 377 19.86 16.97 16.18
N VAL A 378 18.75 16.25 16.37
CA VAL A 378 17.40 16.81 16.51
C VAL A 378 16.75 16.21 17.76
N SER A 379 16.55 17.02 18.80
CA SER A 379 15.92 16.60 20.07
C SER A 379 14.44 16.23 19.91
N GLN A 380 13.88 15.53 20.89
CA GLN A 380 12.50 15.02 20.88
C GLN A 380 11.42 16.10 20.71
N ASP A 381 11.68 17.30 21.23
CA ASP A 381 10.79 18.45 21.17
C ASP A 381 11.07 19.38 19.98
N SER A 382 12.14 19.13 19.21
CA SER A 382 12.48 19.93 18.04
C SER A 382 11.85 19.39 16.76
N ARG A 383 11.61 20.27 15.77
CA ARG A 383 10.96 19.88 14.51
C ARG A 383 11.51 20.60 13.27
N PHE A 384 11.52 19.88 12.16
CA PHE A 384 11.54 20.44 10.81
C PHE A 384 10.09 20.46 10.30
N ASP A 385 9.53 21.66 10.19
CA ASP A 385 8.11 21.91 9.93
C ASP A 385 7.88 22.44 8.51
N ALA A 386 7.62 21.52 7.59
CA ALA A 386 7.20 21.79 6.23
C ALA A 386 5.71 21.43 6.02
N TYR A 387 4.92 21.41 7.10
CA TYR A 387 3.48 21.19 7.04
C TYR A 387 2.82 22.29 6.19
N GLN A 388 2.03 21.90 5.19
CA GLN A 388 1.35 22.84 4.26
C GLN A 388 2.30 23.81 3.51
N ALA A 389 3.60 23.53 3.45
CA ALA A 389 4.58 24.40 2.80
C ALA A 389 4.78 24.13 1.29
N GLY A 390 3.91 23.32 0.69
CA GLY A 390 3.91 22.99 -0.73
C GLY A 390 3.00 23.88 -1.57
N PHE A 391 2.45 23.34 -2.66
CA PHE A 391 1.64 24.13 -3.59
C PHE A 391 0.30 24.56 -2.97
N PRO A 392 -0.19 25.77 -3.30
CA PRO A 392 -1.48 26.24 -2.84
C PRO A 392 -2.66 25.49 -3.49
N PRO A 393 -3.88 25.67 -2.97
CA PRO A 393 -5.06 24.94 -3.45
C PRO A 393 -5.32 25.13 -4.95
N GLY A 394 -5.49 24.01 -5.66
CA GLY A 394 -5.70 23.97 -7.12
C GLY A 394 -4.45 24.15 -7.97
N GLU A 395 -3.26 24.17 -7.36
CA GLU A 395 -1.95 24.26 -8.04
C GLU A 395 -1.06 23.04 -7.78
N GLY A 396 -0.03 22.90 -8.61
CA GLY A 396 0.95 21.81 -8.58
C GLY A 396 0.75 20.76 -9.69
N PRO A 397 1.76 19.91 -9.97
CA PRO A 397 1.71 18.93 -11.06
C PRO A 397 0.60 17.88 -10.91
N GLY A 398 0.21 17.59 -9.67
CA GLY A 398 -0.87 16.69 -9.30
C GLY A 398 -2.02 17.44 -8.63
N ALA A 399 -2.33 18.66 -9.06
CA ALA A 399 -3.44 19.43 -8.50
C ALA A 399 -4.79 18.70 -8.68
N GLY A 400 -5.68 18.84 -7.70
CA GLY A 400 -7.05 18.37 -7.84
C GLY A 400 -7.81 19.10 -8.97
N GLN A 401 -8.76 18.42 -9.59
CA GLN A 401 -9.65 18.91 -10.64
C GLN A 401 -11.04 19.34 -10.11
N THR A 402 -11.66 20.31 -10.81
CA THR A 402 -12.94 20.98 -10.43
C THR A 402 -14.14 20.05 -10.50
N GLY A 403 -14.99 19.98 -9.46
CA GLY A 403 -16.35 19.41 -9.56
C GLY A 403 -17.33 20.47 -10.05
N GLY A 404 -18.11 20.20 -11.11
CA GLY A 404 -18.91 21.22 -11.82
C GLY A 404 -20.30 21.52 -11.28
N TYR A 405 -20.80 20.82 -10.25
CA TYR A 405 -22.19 20.92 -9.80
C TYR A 405 -22.35 20.89 -8.27
N ILE A 406 -23.40 21.55 -7.77
CA ILE A 406 -23.82 21.58 -6.35
C ILE A 406 -24.10 20.14 -5.88
N GLY A 407 -23.58 19.75 -4.71
CA GLY A 407 -23.77 18.42 -4.13
C GLY A 407 -22.68 17.40 -4.47
N THR A 408 -21.53 17.84 -4.98
CA THR A 408 -20.42 16.95 -5.38
C THR A 408 -19.11 17.33 -4.70
N ASP A 409 -18.22 16.35 -4.49
CA ASP A 409 -16.92 16.62 -3.89
C ASP A 409 -15.87 17.01 -4.93
N ALA A 410 -15.02 17.97 -4.59
CA ALA A 410 -13.83 18.31 -5.37
C ALA A 410 -12.73 17.28 -5.14
N SER A 411 -11.91 17.04 -6.15
CA SER A 411 -10.86 16.02 -6.07
C SER A 411 -9.61 16.53 -5.35
N ALA A 412 -8.87 15.63 -4.71
CA ALA A 412 -7.71 15.97 -3.89
C ALA A 412 -6.40 16.00 -4.70
N GLY A 413 -5.37 16.63 -4.13
CA GLY A 413 -4.05 16.67 -4.73
C GLY A 413 -3.32 15.32 -4.64
N GLY A 414 -2.47 15.01 -5.61
CA GLY A 414 -1.59 13.84 -5.62
C GLY A 414 -0.11 14.23 -5.58
N HIS A 415 0.72 13.37 -5.02
CA HIS A 415 2.19 13.38 -5.02
C HIS A 415 2.61 12.08 -4.35
N GLY A 416 3.50 11.25 -4.92
CA GLY A 416 3.78 9.90 -4.41
C GLY A 416 2.64 8.89 -4.64
N GLY A 417 1.49 9.12 -4.02
CA GLY A 417 0.20 8.48 -4.31
C GLY A 417 -0.78 9.42 -5.00
N ASN A 418 -1.79 8.88 -5.69
CA ASN A 418 -2.84 9.72 -6.30
C ASN A 418 -3.74 10.32 -5.21
N GLY A 419 -4.23 11.54 -5.45
CA GLY A 419 -5.32 12.10 -4.66
C GLY A 419 -6.59 11.28 -4.82
N ALA A 420 -7.48 11.31 -3.84
CA ALA A 420 -8.77 10.67 -3.97
C ALA A 420 -9.66 11.37 -5.02
N ASP A 421 -10.45 10.56 -5.71
CA ASP A 421 -11.41 11.02 -6.70
C ASP A 421 -12.56 11.78 -6.02
N GLY A 422 -12.97 12.87 -6.64
CA GLY A 422 -14.21 13.57 -6.34
C GLY A 422 -15.29 13.16 -7.33
N LEU A 423 -15.84 14.15 -8.04
CA LEU A 423 -16.57 13.97 -9.29
C LEU A 423 -15.64 13.65 -10.47
N ASN A 424 -14.44 14.23 -10.42
CA ASN A 424 -13.36 14.03 -11.39
C ASN A 424 -12.21 13.25 -10.74
N PRO A 425 -11.32 12.65 -11.57
CA PRO A 425 -10.14 11.96 -11.07
C PRO A 425 -9.30 12.85 -10.16
N GLY A 426 -8.77 12.25 -9.08
CA GLY A 426 -7.79 12.88 -8.21
C GLY A 426 -6.50 13.26 -8.94
N GLY A 427 -5.73 14.14 -8.29
CA GLY A 427 -4.42 14.52 -8.76
C GLY A 427 -3.49 13.32 -8.90
N ALA A 428 -2.75 13.24 -10.00
CA ALA A 428 -1.80 12.16 -10.24
C ALA A 428 -0.56 12.29 -9.34
N ALA A 429 0.04 11.17 -8.98
CA ALA A 429 1.36 11.15 -8.35
C ALA A 429 2.47 11.57 -9.33
N TYR A 430 3.52 12.18 -8.78
CA TYR A 430 4.76 12.57 -9.48
C TYR A 430 5.93 12.57 -8.48
N GLY A 431 7.12 12.96 -8.95
CA GLY A 431 8.34 13.09 -8.15
C GLY A 431 9.28 11.90 -8.25
N SER A 432 10.48 12.01 -7.69
CA SER A 432 11.46 10.92 -7.68
C SER A 432 11.23 9.94 -6.53
N LEU A 433 11.22 8.62 -6.80
CA LEU A 433 11.09 7.59 -5.75
C LEU A 433 12.33 7.54 -4.86
N THR A 434 13.51 7.69 -5.46
CA THR A 434 14.80 7.47 -4.77
C THR A 434 15.44 8.75 -4.27
N GLN A 435 15.07 9.91 -4.82
CA GLN A 435 15.63 11.22 -4.45
C GLN A 435 14.53 12.31 -4.50
N PRO A 436 13.47 12.20 -3.69
CA PRO A 436 12.35 13.13 -3.71
C PRO A 436 12.77 14.52 -3.21
N THR A 437 12.44 15.56 -3.99
CA THR A 437 12.69 16.97 -3.62
C THR A 437 11.52 17.89 -3.93
N GLU A 438 10.51 17.36 -4.62
CA GLU A 438 9.35 18.07 -5.09
C GLU A 438 8.34 18.30 -3.95
N TRP A 439 7.61 19.42 -4.02
CA TRP A 439 6.57 19.73 -3.05
C TRP A 439 5.29 18.96 -3.39
N GLY A 440 4.43 18.72 -2.40
CA GLY A 440 3.10 18.16 -2.59
C GLY A 440 2.16 19.15 -3.29
N SER A 441 1.23 18.64 -4.10
CA SER A 441 0.23 19.45 -4.80
C SER A 441 -0.95 19.84 -3.91
N GLY A 442 -1.56 20.98 -4.19
CA GLY A 442 -2.76 21.45 -3.50
C GLY A 442 -4.02 20.72 -3.96
N GLY A 443 -4.95 20.52 -3.03
CA GLY A 443 -6.28 20.02 -3.34
C GLY A 443 -7.16 21.10 -4.00
N ARG A 444 -8.22 20.71 -4.70
CA ARG A 444 -9.04 21.66 -5.43
C ARG A 444 -10.00 22.42 -4.53
N ASN A 445 -10.15 23.73 -4.81
CA ASN A 445 -11.18 24.57 -4.20
C ASN A 445 -12.59 24.12 -4.59
N HIS A 446 -13.53 24.28 -3.66
CA HIS A 446 -14.96 24.23 -3.93
C HIS A 446 -15.64 25.48 -3.32
N PHE A 447 -16.64 25.31 -2.45
CA PHE A 447 -17.21 26.43 -1.66
C PHE A 447 -16.23 26.94 -0.60
N THR A 448 -15.26 26.11 -0.24
CA THR A 448 -14.17 26.40 0.69
C THR A 448 -12.83 26.20 -0.03
N PRO A 449 -11.76 26.85 0.45
CA PRO A 449 -10.41 26.56 -0.02
C PRO A 449 -10.07 25.06 0.15
N GLY A 450 -9.33 24.50 -0.81
CA GLY A 450 -8.71 23.19 -0.68
C GLY A 450 -7.54 23.20 0.30
N GLY A 451 -6.98 22.03 0.59
CA GLY A 451 -5.77 21.91 1.39
C GLY A 451 -4.51 22.27 0.59
N TYR A 452 -3.56 22.96 1.23
CA TYR A 452 -2.20 23.16 0.69
C TYR A 452 -1.45 21.83 0.64
N GLY A 453 -0.60 21.62 -0.36
CA GLY A 453 0.30 20.47 -0.36
C GLY A 453 1.39 20.58 0.72
N GLY A 454 1.97 19.45 1.11
CA GLY A 454 3.10 19.39 2.03
C GLY A 454 4.40 19.86 1.39
N GLY A 455 5.33 20.40 2.18
CA GLY A 455 6.61 20.89 1.70
C GLY A 455 7.68 19.80 1.53
N ALA A 456 8.92 20.20 1.27
CA ALA A 456 10.05 19.30 1.09
C ALA A 456 11.17 19.56 2.10
N VAL A 457 11.66 18.49 2.74
CA VAL A 457 12.82 18.51 3.64
C VAL A 457 13.90 17.57 3.12
N ARG A 458 15.05 18.12 2.77
CA ARG A 458 16.28 17.39 2.43
C ARG A 458 17.34 17.63 3.49
N LEU A 459 17.80 16.56 4.15
CA LEU A 459 18.88 16.60 5.12
C LEU A 459 20.01 15.66 4.69
N ALA A 460 21.23 16.19 4.63
CA ALA A 460 22.43 15.39 4.44
C ALA A 460 23.36 15.55 5.64
N ALA A 461 23.84 14.45 6.23
CA ALA A 461 24.80 14.46 7.34
C ALA A 461 26.00 13.57 7.01
N GLY A 462 27.21 14.12 7.00
CA GLY A 462 28.43 13.35 6.75
C GLY A 462 28.71 12.30 7.83
N GLY A 463 28.28 12.57 9.07
CA GLY A 463 28.35 11.66 10.21
C GLY A 463 27.01 11.02 10.55
N THR A 464 26.61 11.15 11.82
CA THR A 464 25.36 10.59 12.36
C THR A 464 24.23 11.62 12.30
N LEU A 465 23.09 11.22 11.72
CA LEU A 465 21.81 11.90 11.90
C LEU A 465 21.06 11.24 13.07
N THR A 466 21.01 11.91 14.22
CA THR A 466 20.20 11.50 15.37
C THR A 466 18.88 12.27 15.37
N LEU A 467 17.80 11.61 14.94
CA LEU A 467 16.46 12.19 14.86
C LEU A 467 15.59 11.62 15.99
N ASN A 468 15.47 12.36 17.10
CA ASN A 468 14.51 12.07 18.17
C ASN A 468 13.21 12.88 18.03
N GLY A 469 13.29 14.01 17.32
CA GLY A 469 12.17 14.92 17.06
C GLY A 469 11.34 14.59 15.82
N VAL A 470 10.79 15.62 15.19
CA VAL A 470 9.80 15.48 14.10
C VAL A 470 10.32 16.06 12.79
N ILE A 471 10.11 15.35 11.69
CA ILE A 471 10.12 15.89 10.32
C ILE A 471 8.68 15.77 9.79
N ASP A 472 8.03 16.91 9.56
CA ASP A 472 6.63 16.98 9.10
C ASP A 472 6.54 17.65 7.73
N CYS A 473 6.24 16.87 6.71
CA CYS A 473 5.96 17.29 5.34
C CYS A 473 4.52 16.96 4.93
N ASN A 474 3.56 16.95 5.87
CA ASN A 474 2.19 16.54 5.59
C ASN A 474 1.42 17.59 4.78
N GLY A 475 0.46 17.12 3.98
CA GLY A 475 -0.52 17.95 3.29
C GLY A 475 -1.59 18.49 4.24
N GLY A 476 -2.15 19.65 3.89
CA GLY A 476 -3.23 20.30 4.63
C GLY A 476 -4.57 19.62 4.41
N PRO A 477 -5.42 19.54 5.45
CA PRO A 477 -6.75 18.97 5.33
C PRO A 477 -7.64 19.81 4.41
N SER A 478 -8.71 19.20 3.91
CA SER A 478 -9.80 19.96 3.30
C SER A 478 -10.87 20.37 4.31
N ILE A 479 -11.63 21.41 3.96
CA ILE A 479 -12.73 21.90 4.77
C ILE A 479 -14.03 21.27 4.27
N ILE A 480 -14.73 20.55 5.15
CA ILE A 480 -16.01 19.89 4.86
C ILE A 480 -17.14 20.93 4.93
N HIS A 481 -17.99 20.99 3.90
CA HIS A 481 -19.18 21.84 3.85
C HIS A 481 -20.43 21.01 3.53
N GLY A 482 -21.60 21.41 4.04
CA GLY A 482 -22.85 20.63 3.94
C GLY A 482 -23.39 20.41 2.52
N TRP A 483 -22.77 21.01 1.50
CA TRP A 483 -23.19 20.95 0.09
C TRP A 483 -22.09 20.39 -0.84
N GLY A 484 -21.03 19.82 -0.27
CA GLY A 484 -19.87 19.28 -0.99
C GLY A 484 -18.55 19.68 -0.32
N SER A 485 -17.51 18.85 -0.48
CA SER A 485 -16.21 19.07 0.16
C SER A 485 -15.16 19.61 -0.82
N SER A 486 -14.20 20.41 -0.32
CA SER A 486 -12.97 20.71 -1.05
C SER A 486 -12.01 19.52 -1.02
N GLY A 487 -11.05 19.50 -1.94
CA GLY A 487 -10.00 18.48 -1.97
C GLY A 487 -8.88 18.78 -0.99
N ALA A 488 -8.33 17.76 -0.32
CA ALA A 488 -7.19 17.94 0.57
C ALA A 488 -5.86 17.98 -0.20
N GLY A 489 -4.82 18.54 0.41
CA GLY A 489 -3.48 18.64 -0.18
C GLY A 489 -2.70 17.32 -0.06
N ALA A 490 -1.84 17.04 -1.03
CA ALA A 490 -0.97 15.87 -1.00
C ALA A 490 0.18 16.04 0.01
N GLY A 491 0.73 14.93 0.50
CA GLY A 491 1.97 14.94 1.27
C GLY A 491 3.16 15.37 0.41
N GLY A 492 4.19 15.94 1.03
CA GLY A 492 5.37 16.47 0.36
C GLY A 492 6.52 15.46 0.23
N SER A 493 7.75 15.93 0.35
CA SER A 493 8.96 15.10 0.19
C SER A 493 9.85 15.10 1.43
N VAL A 494 10.41 13.94 1.77
CA VAL A 494 11.52 13.84 2.72
C VAL A 494 12.67 13.07 2.09
N TYR A 495 13.87 13.65 2.05
CA TYR A 495 15.08 12.99 1.58
C TYR A 495 16.21 13.11 2.61
N LEU A 496 16.55 11.98 3.24
CA LEU A 496 17.65 11.88 4.19
C LEU A 496 18.84 11.13 3.58
N SER A 497 20.04 11.67 3.76
CA SER A 497 21.31 11.01 3.41
C SER A 497 22.29 11.11 4.57
N CYS A 498 22.75 10.01 5.14
CA CYS A 498 23.67 10.07 6.27
C CYS A 498 24.65 8.89 6.38
N GLY A 499 25.72 9.06 7.17
CA GLY A 499 26.58 7.94 7.55
C GLY A 499 25.83 6.94 8.44
N THR A 500 25.25 7.42 9.54
CA THR A 500 24.41 6.62 10.44
C THR A 500 23.08 7.31 10.71
N LEU A 501 21.96 6.59 10.58
CA LEU A 501 20.63 7.06 10.98
C LEU A 501 20.27 6.49 12.36
N ALA A 502 20.06 7.35 13.35
CA ALA A 502 19.74 6.97 14.73
C ALA A 502 18.57 7.77 15.29
N GLY A 503 18.01 7.33 16.42
CA GLY A 503 16.97 8.03 17.16
C GLY A 503 15.58 7.38 17.09
N THR A 504 14.62 8.01 17.76
CA THR A 504 13.26 7.48 17.98
C THR A 504 12.16 8.38 17.42
N GLY A 505 12.52 9.41 16.64
CA GLY A 505 11.62 10.45 16.16
C GLY A 505 10.64 9.98 15.07
N SER A 506 9.93 10.94 14.47
CA SER A 506 8.95 10.65 13.41
C SER A 506 9.27 11.38 12.12
N ILE A 507 9.14 10.67 11.00
CA ILE A 507 9.27 11.20 9.64
C ILE A 507 7.93 11.01 8.93
N SER A 508 7.31 12.10 8.47
CA SER A 508 5.97 12.03 7.89
C SER A 508 5.84 12.87 6.61
N ALA A 509 5.26 12.27 5.57
CA ALA A 509 4.85 12.92 4.34
C ALA A 509 3.44 12.45 3.93
N ASN A 510 2.49 12.47 4.86
CA ASN A 510 1.12 12.00 4.66
C ASN A 510 0.27 13.03 3.90
N GLY A 511 -0.74 12.55 3.17
CA GLY A 511 -1.76 13.41 2.59
C GLY A 511 -2.68 14.03 3.64
N GLY A 512 -3.26 15.18 3.33
CA GLY A 512 -4.26 15.83 4.18
C GLY A 512 -5.59 15.06 4.18
N GLY A 513 -6.26 15.02 5.34
CA GLY A 513 -7.58 14.39 5.50
C GLY A 513 -8.77 15.32 5.20
N GLY A 514 -9.99 14.87 5.51
CA GLY A 514 -11.22 15.67 5.36
C GLY A 514 -12.30 14.96 4.54
N GLY A 515 -12.94 15.68 3.62
CA GLY A 515 -13.97 15.10 2.76
C GLY A 515 -13.41 14.19 1.66
N VAL A 516 -12.29 14.60 1.04
CA VAL A 516 -11.59 13.84 -0.01
C VAL A 516 -10.10 13.90 0.27
N GLY A 517 -9.48 12.73 0.50
CA GLY A 517 -8.12 12.62 1.04
C GLY A 517 -7.03 12.87 -0.01
N GLY A 518 -6.00 13.64 0.36
CA GLY A 518 -4.83 13.88 -0.47
C GLY A 518 -3.93 12.63 -0.60
N GLY A 519 -3.20 12.50 -1.70
CA GLY A 519 -2.21 11.44 -1.87
C GLY A 519 -1.07 11.56 -0.85
N GLY A 520 -0.57 10.43 -0.35
CA GLY A 520 0.62 10.41 0.51
C GLY A 520 1.88 10.65 -0.32
N GLY A 521 2.82 11.43 0.20
CA GLY A 521 4.03 11.92 -0.47
C GLY A 521 5.16 10.90 -0.65
N ARG A 522 6.41 11.38 -0.75
CA ARG A 522 7.59 10.54 -0.97
C ARG A 522 8.62 10.70 0.14
N VAL A 523 9.12 9.58 0.66
CA VAL A 523 10.20 9.54 1.65
C VAL A 523 11.34 8.68 1.10
N ALA A 524 12.57 9.18 1.15
CA ALA A 524 13.77 8.41 0.83
C ALA A 524 14.81 8.51 1.95
N LEU A 525 15.27 7.34 2.43
CA LEU A 525 16.26 7.21 3.48
C LEU A 525 17.50 6.51 2.92
N HIS A 526 18.60 7.25 2.80
CA HIS A 526 19.90 6.71 2.42
C HIS A 526 20.80 6.79 3.64
N TYR A 527 21.30 5.64 4.12
CA TYR A 527 22.19 5.60 5.27
C TYR A 527 23.24 4.51 5.14
N GLY A 528 24.42 4.71 5.72
CA GLY A 528 25.45 3.66 5.82
C GLY A 528 25.05 2.56 6.82
N ALA A 529 24.65 2.95 8.02
CA ALA A 529 24.12 2.09 9.07
C ALA A 529 22.87 2.72 9.72
N SER A 530 22.02 1.93 10.37
CA SER A 530 20.85 2.46 11.08
C SER A 530 20.62 1.75 12.41
N THR A 531 20.34 2.55 13.45
CA THR A 531 19.75 2.13 14.73
C THR A 531 18.45 2.87 14.99
N PHE A 532 17.86 3.49 13.96
CA PHE A 532 16.63 4.26 14.07
C PHE A 532 15.43 3.33 14.30
N THR A 533 14.67 3.60 15.36
CA THR A 533 13.47 2.84 15.75
C THR A 533 12.21 3.71 15.70
N GLY A 534 12.31 4.91 15.14
CA GLY A 534 11.21 5.83 14.98
C GLY A 534 10.24 5.43 13.87
N THR A 535 9.20 6.24 13.67
CA THR A 535 8.15 5.98 12.68
C THR A 535 8.41 6.69 11.36
N VAL A 536 8.13 6.03 10.24
CA VAL A 536 8.21 6.63 8.89
C VAL A 536 6.88 6.39 8.19
N THR A 537 6.20 7.46 7.77
CA THR A 537 4.86 7.36 7.16
C THR A 537 4.71 8.23 5.91
N ALA A 538 4.02 7.68 4.92
CA ALA A 538 3.61 8.38 3.71
C ALA A 538 2.18 7.95 3.32
N PHE A 539 1.27 7.93 4.29
CA PHE A 539 -0.11 7.49 4.09
C PHE A 539 -0.89 8.49 3.23
N GLY A 540 -1.87 7.99 2.48
CA GLY A 540 -2.94 8.81 1.96
C GLY A 540 -3.78 9.45 3.06
N GLY A 541 -4.38 10.58 2.74
CA GLY A 541 -5.20 11.38 3.64
C GLY A 541 -6.43 10.62 4.15
N ASP A 542 -6.73 10.80 5.43
CA ASP A 542 -7.86 10.15 6.10
C ASP A 542 -9.18 10.87 5.76
N ALA A 543 -10.06 10.19 5.04
CA ALA A 543 -11.31 10.74 4.52
C ALA A 543 -12.30 9.61 4.18
N SER A 544 -13.56 9.97 3.90
CA SER A 544 -14.54 9.00 3.36
C SER A 544 -14.06 8.38 2.04
N ARG A 545 -13.24 9.13 1.29
CA ARG A 545 -12.52 8.68 0.10
C ARG A 545 -11.02 8.89 0.37
N PRO A 546 -10.31 7.89 0.90
CA PRO A 546 -8.91 8.05 1.27
C PRO A 546 -8.00 8.24 0.06
N GLY A 547 -6.98 9.07 0.21
CA GLY A 547 -5.94 9.22 -0.81
C GLY A 547 -5.11 7.94 -0.97
N GLY A 548 -4.38 7.85 -2.08
CA GLY A 548 -3.45 6.75 -2.32
C GLY A 548 -2.21 6.87 -1.45
N ALA A 549 -1.65 5.73 -1.08
CA ALA A 549 -0.41 5.68 -0.34
C ALA A 549 0.74 6.31 -1.15
N GLY A 550 1.59 7.03 -0.44
CA GLY A 550 2.89 7.44 -0.92
C GLY A 550 3.90 6.31 -0.89
N THR A 551 5.17 6.68 -1.04
CA THR A 551 6.27 5.72 -1.13
C THR A 551 7.34 6.02 -0.08
N ILE A 552 7.89 4.97 0.51
CA ILE A 552 9.04 5.04 1.42
C ILE A 552 10.15 4.18 0.82
N PHE A 553 11.20 4.81 0.31
CA PHE A 553 12.40 4.17 -0.21
C PHE A 553 13.50 4.13 0.85
N ILE A 554 14.12 2.97 1.03
CA ILE A 554 15.21 2.74 1.98
C ILE A 554 16.39 2.14 1.25
N ARG A 555 17.57 2.74 1.42
CA ARG A 555 18.83 2.22 0.93
C ARG A 555 19.88 2.20 2.04
N ALA A 556 20.31 0.99 2.38
CA ALA A 556 21.37 0.76 3.37
C ALA A 556 22.73 0.54 2.68
N GLY A 557 23.75 1.27 3.11
CA GLY A 557 25.11 1.20 2.60
C GLY A 557 25.17 1.32 1.07
N SER A 558 25.92 0.42 0.45
CA SER A 558 26.07 0.36 -1.01
C SER A 558 25.03 -0.54 -1.69
N ASP A 559 23.98 -0.99 -1.00
CA ASP A 559 22.97 -1.89 -1.60
C ASP A 559 22.40 -1.25 -2.87
N PRO A 560 22.62 -1.84 -4.07
CA PRO A 560 22.08 -1.31 -5.30
C PRO A 560 20.58 -1.59 -5.45
N GLY A 561 20.02 -2.51 -4.64
CA GLY A 561 18.64 -2.97 -4.74
C GLY A 561 17.65 -2.15 -3.91
N GLY A 562 17.96 -1.77 -2.67
CA GLY A 562 17.05 -1.00 -1.82
C GLY A 562 15.70 -1.68 -1.55
N VAL A 563 14.89 -1.04 -0.72
CA VAL A 563 13.54 -1.48 -0.34
C VAL A 563 12.56 -0.34 -0.55
N VAL A 564 11.37 -0.64 -1.09
CA VAL A 564 10.24 0.28 -1.20
C VAL A 564 9.09 -0.27 -0.38
N LEU A 565 8.61 0.52 0.57
CA LEU A 565 7.38 0.27 1.31
C LEU A 565 6.30 1.23 0.80
N ILE A 566 5.15 0.65 0.44
CA ILE A 566 3.93 1.37 0.09
C ILE A 566 2.85 0.86 1.03
N ASP A 567 2.44 1.72 1.95
CA ASP A 567 1.57 1.37 3.06
C ASP A 567 0.55 2.48 3.21
N ASN A 568 -0.73 2.15 3.36
CA ASN A 568 -1.80 3.15 3.52
C ASN A 568 -2.42 3.15 4.92
N GLY A 569 -1.76 2.55 5.91
CA GLY A 569 -2.20 2.60 7.30
C GLY A 569 -3.50 1.83 7.59
N GLY A 570 -3.92 0.93 6.70
CA GLY A 570 -5.18 0.19 6.77
C GLY A 570 -6.32 0.82 5.94
N ARG A 571 -6.07 1.94 5.26
CA ARG A 571 -7.07 2.64 4.45
C ARG A 571 -7.06 2.11 3.03
N HIS A 572 -8.19 1.62 2.52
CA HIS A 572 -8.31 1.30 1.09
C HIS A 572 -8.49 2.62 0.31
N GLY A 573 -7.39 3.11 -0.26
CA GLY A 573 -7.32 4.46 -0.83
C GLY A 573 -7.25 4.48 -2.36
N ALA A 574 -7.06 5.67 -2.90
CA ALA A 574 -6.76 5.86 -4.32
C ALA A 574 -5.48 5.11 -4.73
N TRP A 575 -5.23 5.07 -6.04
CA TRP A 575 -4.17 4.21 -6.55
C TRP A 575 -2.77 4.84 -6.41
N THR A 576 -1.76 3.99 -6.25
CA THR A 576 -0.34 4.36 -6.19
C THR A 576 0.38 3.77 -7.41
N PRO A 577 0.99 4.59 -8.29
CA PRO A 577 1.73 4.06 -9.43
C PRO A 577 3.01 3.35 -8.99
N LEU A 578 3.26 2.17 -9.56
CA LEU A 578 4.43 1.34 -9.30
C LEU A 578 5.48 1.55 -10.40
N GLU A 579 6.03 2.75 -10.47
CA GLU A 579 7.12 3.11 -11.37
C GLU A 579 8.47 2.77 -10.71
N MET A 580 8.96 1.56 -10.98
CA MET A 580 10.20 1.05 -10.39
C MET A 580 11.38 1.35 -11.33
N PRO A 581 12.26 2.32 -11.00
CA PRO A 581 13.38 2.68 -11.89
C PRO A 581 14.45 1.59 -11.96
N GLN A 582 14.45 0.65 -11.01
CA GLN A 582 15.43 -0.43 -10.85
C GLN A 582 14.74 -1.67 -10.26
N ARG A 583 15.43 -2.81 -10.19
CA ARG A 583 14.91 -4.03 -9.56
C ARG A 583 15.01 -3.94 -8.03
N LEU A 584 14.00 -3.33 -7.40
CA LEU A 584 13.92 -3.10 -5.95
C LEU A 584 13.20 -4.24 -5.22
N ASP A 585 13.39 -4.39 -3.91
CA ASP A 585 12.44 -5.14 -3.08
C ASP A 585 11.23 -4.25 -2.79
N VAL A 586 10.02 -4.72 -3.09
CA VAL A 586 8.80 -3.92 -2.95
C VAL A 586 7.82 -4.62 -2.01
N THR A 587 7.33 -3.88 -1.02
CA THR A 587 6.23 -4.30 -0.15
C THR A 587 5.04 -3.36 -0.33
N LEU A 588 3.89 -3.91 -0.70
CA LEU A 588 2.60 -3.23 -0.74
C LEU A 588 1.74 -3.72 0.44
N ALA A 589 1.29 -2.82 1.30
CA ALA A 589 0.72 -3.20 2.59
C ALA A 589 -0.50 -2.37 3.02
N ARG A 590 -1.31 -2.98 3.90
CA ARG A 590 -2.35 -2.33 4.71
C ARG A 590 -3.20 -1.31 3.95
N GLY A 591 -3.99 -1.81 2.99
CA GLY A 591 -4.95 -1.01 2.22
C GLY A 591 -4.36 -0.28 1.02
N ALA A 592 -3.05 -0.35 0.78
CA ALA A 592 -2.46 0.24 -0.40
C ALA A 592 -2.94 -0.44 -1.70
N VAL A 593 -3.20 0.36 -2.73
CA VAL A 593 -3.67 -0.10 -4.05
C VAL A 593 -2.63 0.27 -5.11
N GLY A 594 -1.84 -0.69 -5.57
CA GLY A 594 -0.81 -0.49 -6.59
C GLY A 594 -1.34 -0.63 -8.02
N TYR A 595 -0.73 0.05 -8.98
CA TYR A 595 -0.97 -0.17 -10.41
C TYR A 595 0.27 0.15 -11.26
N SER A 596 0.31 -0.35 -12.49
CA SER A 596 1.28 0.09 -13.50
C SER A 596 0.71 -0.07 -14.90
N ALA A 597 0.99 0.90 -15.78
CA ALA A 597 0.70 0.81 -17.21
C ALA A 597 1.76 -0.01 -17.98
N GLY A 598 2.93 -0.24 -17.37
CA GLY A 598 4.04 -1.01 -17.90
C GLY A 598 4.31 -2.28 -17.11
N GLU A 599 5.43 -2.94 -17.42
CA GLU A 599 5.92 -4.08 -16.64
C GLU A 599 6.53 -3.61 -15.32
N ILE A 600 6.11 -4.24 -14.23
CA ILE A 600 6.70 -4.07 -12.90
C ILE A 600 7.88 -5.04 -12.79
N SER A 601 9.10 -4.53 -12.89
CA SER A 601 10.32 -5.34 -12.74
C SER A 601 10.96 -5.10 -11.36
N VAL A 602 10.99 -6.14 -10.53
CA VAL A 602 11.44 -6.05 -9.13
C VAL A 602 12.39 -7.18 -8.77
N ARG A 603 13.09 -7.03 -7.64
CA ARG A 603 13.89 -8.10 -7.04
C ARG A 603 12.99 -9.05 -6.28
N SER A 604 12.16 -8.55 -5.38
CA SER A 604 11.08 -9.32 -4.75
C SER A 604 9.83 -8.46 -4.62
N PHE A 605 8.66 -9.11 -4.58
CA PHE A 605 7.38 -8.44 -4.43
C PHE A 605 6.57 -9.09 -3.32
N VAL A 606 6.16 -8.30 -2.34
CA VAL A 606 5.38 -8.74 -1.19
C VAL A 606 4.11 -7.91 -1.10
N MET A 607 2.96 -8.57 -1.00
CA MET A 607 1.67 -7.95 -0.68
C MET A 607 1.16 -8.47 0.66
N ASN A 608 0.70 -7.57 1.53
CA ASN A 608 0.11 -7.91 2.82
C ASN A 608 -1.10 -7.01 3.12
N GLY A 609 -2.32 -7.53 2.93
CA GLY A 609 -3.56 -6.75 3.04
C GLY A 609 -3.65 -5.62 2.03
N ALA A 610 -3.24 -5.87 0.79
CA ALA A 610 -3.15 -4.87 -0.27
C ALA A 610 -3.76 -5.34 -1.59
N GLU A 611 -3.94 -4.42 -2.54
CA GLU A 611 -4.51 -4.71 -3.86
C GLU A 611 -3.56 -4.26 -4.98
N LEU A 612 -3.39 -5.07 -6.02
CA LEU A 612 -2.66 -4.72 -7.25
C LEU A 612 -3.61 -4.82 -8.43
N ARG A 613 -3.82 -3.73 -9.17
CA ARG A 613 -4.83 -3.66 -10.24
C ARG A 613 -4.22 -3.47 -11.62
N LYS A 614 -4.83 -4.13 -12.61
CA LYS A 614 -4.62 -3.85 -14.04
C LYS A 614 -5.13 -2.46 -14.41
N THR A 615 -4.37 -1.73 -15.22
CA THR A 615 -4.84 -0.52 -15.91
C THR A 615 -5.25 -0.79 -17.35
N GLY A 616 -6.11 0.05 -17.89
CA GLY A 616 -6.58 -0.03 -19.29
C GLY A 616 -7.82 -0.90 -19.46
N SER A 617 -8.69 -0.52 -20.39
CA SER A 617 -9.99 -1.16 -20.64
C SER A 617 -9.97 -2.21 -21.74
N ARG A 618 -8.84 -2.38 -22.46
CA ARG A 618 -8.77 -3.38 -23.52
C ARG A 618 -8.60 -4.76 -22.89
N ILE A 619 -9.25 -5.75 -23.50
CA ILE A 619 -9.10 -7.16 -23.12
C ILE A 619 -7.66 -7.66 -23.25
N SER A 620 -6.89 -7.05 -24.17
CA SER A 620 -5.46 -7.32 -24.39
C SER A 620 -4.54 -6.72 -23.33
N ASP A 621 -5.03 -5.75 -22.54
CA ASP A 621 -4.23 -5.15 -21.48
C ASP A 621 -4.01 -6.21 -20.41
N ARG A 622 -2.78 -6.28 -19.89
CA ARG A 622 -2.41 -7.21 -18.83
C ARG A 622 -1.53 -6.50 -17.82
N LEU A 623 -1.80 -6.72 -16.55
CA LEU A 623 -0.86 -6.45 -15.47
C LEU A 623 0.35 -7.37 -15.67
N ARG A 624 1.55 -6.80 -15.77
CA ARG A 624 2.80 -7.56 -15.94
C ARG A 624 3.69 -7.32 -14.72
N LEU A 625 4.04 -8.40 -14.02
CA LEU A 625 4.92 -8.38 -12.86
C LEU A 625 6.02 -9.42 -13.05
N SER A 626 7.28 -9.02 -12.89
CA SER A 626 8.45 -9.85 -13.05
C SER A 626 9.39 -9.67 -11.86
N ALA A 627 9.37 -10.65 -10.95
CA ALA A 627 10.25 -10.71 -9.79
C ALA A 627 11.45 -11.63 -10.07
N SER A 628 12.68 -11.12 -9.91
CA SER A 628 13.89 -11.96 -10.02
C SER A 628 14.14 -12.85 -8.79
N GLY A 629 13.35 -12.67 -7.74
CA GLY A 629 13.33 -13.45 -6.50
C GLY A 629 11.91 -13.94 -6.25
N ASN A 630 11.36 -13.64 -5.07
CA ASN A 630 10.08 -14.19 -4.63
C ASN A 630 8.89 -13.26 -4.93
N LEU A 631 7.71 -13.87 -5.10
CA LEU A 631 6.40 -13.23 -5.13
C LEU A 631 5.55 -13.74 -3.96
N ILE A 632 5.15 -12.86 -3.05
CA ILE A 632 4.35 -13.23 -1.88
C ILE A 632 3.05 -12.42 -1.90
N VAL A 633 1.91 -13.10 -1.90
CA VAL A 633 0.57 -12.52 -1.82
C VAL A 633 -0.09 -13.05 -0.54
N SER A 634 -0.18 -12.19 0.47
CA SER A 634 -0.55 -12.56 1.85
C SER A 634 -1.51 -11.57 2.50
N GLY A 635 -2.04 -11.89 3.67
CA GLY A 635 -2.87 -10.99 4.48
C GLY A 635 -4.17 -10.57 3.80
N SER A 636 -4.81 -11.49 3.05
CA SER A 636 -5.99 -11.21 2.23
C SER A 636 -5.75 -10.23 1.08
N SER A 637 -4.56 -10.29 0.48
CA SER A 637 -4.22 -9.44 -0.68
C SER A 637 -4.91 -9.89 -1.96
N ARG A 638 -5.10 -8.95 -2.89
CA ARG A 638 -5.83 -9.19 -4.15
C ARG A 638 -5.06 -8.69 -5.36
N ILE A 639 -4.78 -9.56 -6.33
CA ILE A 639 -4.34 -9.15 -7.66
C ILE A 639 -5.55 -9.19 -8.59
N VAL A 640 -5.93 -8.06 -9.18
CA VAL A 640 -7.18 -7.90 -9.94
C VAL A 640 -6.90 -7.50 -11.38
N GLY A 641 -7.44 -8.25 -12.33
CA GLY A 641 -7.25 -8.02 -13.76
C GLY A 641 -6.58 -9.19 -14.48
N ASN A 642 -6.74 -9.22 -15.80
CA ASN A 642 -5.87 -10.01 -16.68
C ASN A 642 -4.39 -9.78 -16.32
N CYS A 643 -3.65 -10.86 -16.03
CA CYS A 643 -2.30 -10.73 -15.52
C CYS A 643 -1.31 -11.75 -16.10
N THR A 644 -0.04 -11.36 -16.07
CA THR A 644 1.11 -12.21 -16.35
C THR A 644 2.15 -11.93 -15.28
N LEU A 645 2.33 -12.90 -14.40
CA LEU A 645 3.15 -12.81 -13.21
C LEU A 645 4.30 -13.79 -13.33
N SER A 646 5.51 -13.37 -12.96
CA SER A 646 6.65 -14.27 -12.88
C SER A 646 7.49 -14.04 -11.63
N ALA A 647 8.02 -15.14 -11.10
CA ALA A 647 8.94 -15.17 -9.97
C ALA A 647 10.07 -16.16 -10.29
N ALA A 648 11.32 -15.72 -10.39
CA ALA A 648 12.43 -16.65 -10.60
C ALA A 648 12.71 -17.52 -9.36
N GLY A 649 12.35 -17.02 -8.16
CA GLY A 649 12.35 -17.77 -6.90
C GLY A 649 11.00 -18.45 -6.63
N ASN A 650 10.53 -18.36 -5.39
CA ASN A 650 9.27 -18.96 -4.95
C ASN A 650 8.09 -18.00 -5.10
N ALA A 651 6.90 -18.56 -5.26
CA ALA A 651 5.64 -17.82 -5.19
C ALA A 651 4.75 -18.40 -4.08
N LEU A 652 4.18 -17.53 -3.25
CA LEU A 652 3.21 -17.88 -2.22
C LEU A 652 1.92 -17.09 -2.43
N ILE A 653 0.80 -17.79 -2.58
CA ILE A 653 -0.54 -17.22 -2.47
C ILE A 653 -1.16 -17.79 -1.19
N GLU A 654 -1.15 -17.00 -0.12
CA GLU A 654 -1.63 -17.42 1.21
C GLU A 654 -3.16 -17.61 1.21
N ALA A 655 -3.64 -18.47 2.10
CA ALA A 655 -5.08 -18.59 2.38
C ALA A 655 -5.73 -17.22 2.63
N GLY A 656 -6.90 -17.01 2.01
CA GLY A 656 -7.62 -15.73 2.05
C GLY A 656 -7.14 -14.68 1.03
N SER A 657 -5.98 -14.88 0.40
CA SER A 657 -5.51 -14.03 -0.70
C SER A 657 -5.96 -14.56 -2.07
N GLU A 658 -6.08 -13.68 -3.06
CA GLU A 658 -6.58 -14.05 -4.39
C GLU A 658 -5.83 -13.39 -5.56
N ILE A 659 -5.79 -14.11 -6.68
CA ILE A 659 -5.52 -13.58 -8.03
C ILE A 659 -6.81 -13.74 -8.84
N SER A 660 -7.44 -12.65 -9.24
CA SER A 660 -8.74 -12.64 -9.89
C SER A 660 -8.70 -11.88 -11.21
N ALA A 661 -9.00 -12.60 -12.29
CA ALA A 661 -9.35 -12.06 -13.61
C ALA A 661 -10.83 -12.36 -13.94
N ASP A 662 -11.68 -12.45 -12.92
CA ASP A 662 -13.12 -12.65 -13.08
C ASP A 662 -13.72 -11.53 -13.94
N ALA A 663 -14.54 -11.89 -14.94
CA ALA A 663 -15.19 -10.96 -15.86
C ALA A 663 -14.26 -10.08 -16.72
N ASP A 664 -12.95 -10.34 -16.77
CA ASP A 664 -11.99 -9.57 -17.59
C ASP A 664 -11.83 -10.11 -19.03
N GLY A 665 -12.72 -11.01 -19.45
CA GLY A 665 -12.76 -11.59 -20.79
C GLY A 665 -13.58 -10.76 -21.79
N TYR A 666 -14.12 -11.41 -22.82
CA TYR A 666 -14.92 -10.72 -23.82
C TYR A 666 -16.28 -10.31 -23.26
N GLY A 667 -16.72 -9.12 -23.69
CA GLY A 667 -18.04 -8.60 -23.34
C GLY A 667 -19.19 -9.45 -23.92
N PRO A 668 -20.43 -9.08 -23.57
CA PRO A 668 -21.64 -9.78 -24.01
C PRO A 668 -21.69 -9.98 -25.52
N ALA A 669 -22.02 -11.19 -25.97
CA ALA A 669 -22.08 -11.60 -27.38
C ALA A 669 -20.78 -11.34 -28.19
N GLN A 670 -19.64 -11.25 -27.52
CA GLN A 670 -18.32 -11.04 -28.14
C GLN A 670 -17.37 -12.20 -27.83
N GLY A 671 -16.39 -12.39 -28.71
CA GLY A 671 -15.34 -13.40 -28.58
C GLY A 671 -15.51 -14.59 -29.54
N PRO A 672 -14.47 -15.43 -29.70
CA PRO A 672 -14.47 -16.53 -30.67
C PRO A 672 -15.52 -17.60 -30.42
N GLY A 673 -15.96 -17.75 -29.18
CA GLY A 673 -17.03 -18.65 -28.73
C GLY A 673 -18.22 -17.87 -28.16
N ALA A 674 -18.55 -16.71 -28.71
CA ALA A 674 -19.69 -15.92 -28.25
C ALA A 674 -21.00 -16.70 -28.36
N GLY A 675 -21.85 -16.58 -27.34
CA GLY A 675 -23.21 -17.11 -27.41
C GLY A 675 -24.07 -16.33 -28.41
N GLY A 676 -24.94 -17.01 -29.15
CA GLY A 676 -25.85 -16.37 -30.11
C GLY A 676 -26.92 -15.55 -29.40
N THR A 677 -27.14 -14.31 -29.88
CA THR A 677 -28.26 -13.47 -29.44
C THR A 677 -29.56 -14.00 -30.04
N GLY A 678 -30.50 -14.42 -29.19
CA GLY A 678 -31.82 -14.89 -29.60
C GLY A 678 -32.91 -13.82 -29.42
N ALA A 679 -34.06 -14.06 -30.03
CA ALA A 679 -35.25 -13.23 -29.88
C ALA A 679 -35.84 -13.41 -28.46
N VAL A 680 -35.87 -14.62 -27.92
CA VAL A 680 -36.46 -14.90 -26.60
C VAL A 680 -35.42 -15.34 -25.58
N LEU A 681 -34.39 -16.08 -26.01
CA LEU A 681 -33.37 -16.67 -25.13
C LEU A 681 -31.96 -16.53 -25.73
N GLY A 682 -30.97 -16.15 -24.92
CA GLY A 682 -29.57 -16.03 -25.34
C GLY A 682 -28.81 -17.35 -25.13
N GLY A 683 -27.98 -17.75 -26.10
CA GLY A 683 -27.13 -18.93 -26.00
C GLY A 683 -25.94 -18.73 -25.05
N GLY A 684 -25.49 -19.79 -24.39
CA GLY A 684 -24.30 -19.76 -23.53
C GLY A 684 -23.01 -19.63 -24.34
N ALA A 685 -22.01 -18.94 -23.81
CA ALA A 685 -20.70 -18.84 -24.47
C ALA A 685 -19.89 -20.13 -24.32
N GLY A 686 -19.08 -20.45 -25.33
CA GLY A 686 -18.10 -21.55 -25.32
C GLY A 686 -16.67 -21.04 -25.11
N HIS A 687 -15.81 -21.87 -24.51
CA HIS A 687 -14.36 -21.68 -24.47
C HIS A 687 -13.65 -23.02 -24.25
N GLY A 688 -13.62 -23.55 -23.02
CA GLY A 688 -13.08 -24.86 -22.70
C GLY A 688 -13.89 -26.00 -23.32
N ALA A 689 -15.21 -25.82 -23.34
CA ALA A 689 -16.20 -26.64 -24.04
C ALA A 689 -17.20 -25.74 -24.79
N ALA A 690 -18.18 -26.35 -25.46
CA ALA A 690 -19.31 -25.63 -26.02
C ALA A 690 -20.23 -25.11 -24.91
N GLY A 691 -20.78 -23.91 -25.05
CA GLY A 691 -21.90 -23.47 -24.21
C GLY A 691 -23.16 -24.27 -24.51
N SER A 692 -24.20 -24.16 -23.68
CA SER A 692 -25.48 -24.80 -24.02
C SER A 692 -26.35 -23.92 -24.91
N PRO A 693 -27.11 -24.51 -25.86
CA PRO A 693 -28.16 -23.81 -26.58
C PRO A 693 -29.27 -23.36 -25.61
N ASN A 694 -29.98 -22.29 -25.99
CA ASN A 694 -31.18 -21.86 -25.28
C ASN A 694 -32.23 -21.36 -26.28
N GLY A 695 -33.23 -22.19 -26.58
CA GLY A 695 -34.26 -21.88 -27.58
C GLY A 695 -33.67 -21.55 -28.96
N ASP A 696 -33.74 -20.27 -29.34
CA ASP A 696 -33.27 -19.69 -30.59
C ASP A 696 -31.84 -19.12 -30.55
N GLY A 697 -31.21 -19.04 -29.37
CA GLY A 697 -29.81 -18.68 -29.20
C GLY A 697 -28.87 -19.88 -29.41
N PHE A 698 -27.95 -19.77 -30.39
CA PHE A 698 -26.93 -20.78 -30.67
C PHE A 698 -25.85 -20.83 -29.57
N PRO A 699 -25.31 -22.03 -29.25
CA PRO A 699 -24.21 -22.15 -28.31
C PRO A 699 -22.90 -21.63 -28.90
N GLY A 700 -22.09 -20.99 -28.08
CA GLY A 700 -20.71 -20.68 -28.43
C GLY A 700 -19.86 -21.95 -28.53
N LEU A 701 -18.98 -22.02 -29.53
CA LEU A 701 -18.07 -23.15 -29.73
C LEU A 701 -16.82 -23.04 -28.84
N PRO A 702 -16.20 -24.18 -28.45
CA PRO A 702 -14.90 -24.15 -27.79
C PRO A 702 -13.79 -23.64 -28.72
N TYR A 703 -12.81 -22.96 -28.14
CA TYR A 703 -11.65 -22.43 -28.86
C TYR A 703 -10.43 -22.34 -27.93
N GLY A 704 -9.26 -22.00 -28.48
CA GLY A 704 -8.02 -21.89 -27.73
C GLY A 704 -7.34 -23.22 -27.44
N SER A 705 -6.14 -23.15 -26.87
CA SER A 705 -5.32 -24.33 -26.60
C SER A 705 -5.56 -24.88 -25.19
N PRO A 706 -5.87 -26.18 -25.02
CA PRO A 706 -5.93 -26.80 -23.70
C PRO A 706 -4.55 -26.93 -23.03
N THR A 707 -3.46 -26.90 -23.79
CA THR A 707 -2.08 -27.02 -23.26
C THR A 707 -1.38 -25.67 -23.12
N ASN A 708 -1.85 -24.63 -23.81
CA ASN A 708 -1.33 -23.27 -23.68
C ASN A 708 -2.48 -22.26 -23.66
N PRO A 709 -3.31 -22.27 -22.60
CA PRO A 709 -4.46 -21.39 -22.49
C PRO A 709 -4.00 -19.95 -22.23
N VAL A 710 -4.07 -19.13 -23.27
CA VAL A 710 -3.65 -17.70 -23.23
C VAL A 710 -4.77 -16.76 -23.68
N GLU A 711 -5.92 -17.30 -24.05
CA GLU A 711 -7.05 -16.56 -24.60
C GLU A 711 -8.12 -16.34 -23.53
N PRO A 712 -8.72 -15.14 -23.47
CA PRO A 712 -9.83 -14.88 -22.54
C PRO A 712 -11.10 -15.62 -22.98
N GLY A 713 -12.00 -15.87 -22.03
CA GLY A 713 -13.31 -16.46 -22.25
C GLY A 713 -14.26 -15.51 -22.99
N SER A 714 -15.19 -16.07 -23.76
CA SER A 714 -16.20 -15.38 -24.56
C SER A 714 -17.44 -14.97 -23.75
N GLY A 715 -18.14 -13.93 -24.19
CA GLY A 715 -19.39 -13.48 -23.56
C GLY A 715 -20.63 -14.17 -24.11
N GLY A 716 -21.63 -14.35 -23.25
CA GLY A 716 -22.89 -15.02 -23.58
C GLY A 716 -23.81 -14.17 -24.45
N GLY A 717 -24.76 -14.82 -25.14
CA GLY A 717 -25.72 -14.16 -26.01
C GLY A 717 -26.76 -13.34 -25.25
N GLY A 718 -27.18 -12.21 -25.82
CA GLY A 718 -28.27 -11.40 -25.27
C GLY A 718 -29.66 -11.83 -25.78
N VAL A 719 -30.67 -11.05 -25.41
CA VAL A 719 -32.05 -11.19 -25.92
C VAL A 719 -32.45 -9.90 -26.65
N SER A 720 -33.08 -10.00 -27.83
CA SER A 720 -33.36 -8.83 -28.69
C SER A 720 -34.81 -8.31 -28.68
N SER A 721 -35.79 -9.07 -28.16
CA SER A 721 -37.22 -8.78 -28.43
C SER A 721 -37.97 -8.00 -27.36
N TYR A 722 -37.40 -7.79 -26.17
CA TYR A 722 -38.11 -7.14 -25.06
C TYR A 722 -37.34 -5.93 -24.52
N PRO A 723 -37.98 -4.74 -24.41
CA PRO A 723 -37.38 -3.59 -23.75
C PRO A 723 -37.18 -3.89 -22.26
N GLY A 724 -35.92 -3.85 -21.79
CA GLY A 724 -35.54 -4.22 -20.42
C GLY A 724 -34.83 -5.57 -20.28
N THR A 725 -34.58 -6.31 -21.37
CA THR A 725 -33.72 -7.51 -21.34
C THR A 725 -32.24 -7.13 -21.31
N GLY A 726 -31.48 -7.74 -20.39
CA GLY A 726 -30.09 -7.36 -20.12
C GLY A 726 -29.07 -8.08 -21.00
N PRO A 727 -27.85 -7.55 -21.14
CA PRO A 727 -26.75 -8.22 -21.84
C PRO A 727 -26.47 -9.64 -21.32
N GLY A 728 -25.92 -10.50 -22.18
CA GLY A 728 -25.34 -11.78 -21.76
C GLY A 728 -24.13 -11.61 -20.84
N GLY A 729 -23.72 -12.68 -20.19
CA GLY A 729 -22.60 -12.67 -19.25
C GLY A 729 -21.27 -12.33 -19.93
N THR A 730 -20.36 -11.70 -19.21
CA THR A 730 -18.99 -11.41 -19.66
C THR A 730 -18.11 -12.63 -19.40
N GLY A 731 -17.23 -12.97 -20.34
CA GLY A 731 -16.32 -14.09 -20.19
C GLY A 731 -15.24 -13.85 -19.13
N GLY A 732 -14.63 -14.92 -18.63
CA GLY A 732 -13.51 -14.85 -17.70
C GLY A 732 -12.20 -14.40 -18.36
N GLY A 733 -11.30 -13.81 -17.60
CA GLY A 733 -10.04 -13.25 -18.07
C GLY A 733 -8.89 -14.26 -18.23
N VAL A 734 -7.66 -13.76 -18.17
CA VAL A 734 -6.43 -14.57 -18.33
C VAL A 734 -5.49 -14.35 -17.15
N ILE A 735 -5.09 -15.45 -16.51
CA ILE A 735 -4.03 -15.49 -15.50
C ILE A 735 -2.90 -16.35 -16.04
N ARG A 736 -1.70 -15.79 -16.11
CA ARG A 736 -0.47 -16.53 -16.38
C ARG A 736 0.50 -16.36 -15.21
N LEU A 737 1.02 -17.47 -14.70
CA LEU A 737 1.98 -17.50 -13.60
C LEU A 737 3.16 -18.41 -13.94
N ASP A 738 4.37 -17.84 -14.01
CA ASP A 738 5.63 -18.54 -14.28
C ASP A 738 6.57 -18.46 -13.05
N VAL A 739 6.87 -19.60 -12.40
CA VAL A 739 7.62 -19.67 -11.14
C VAL A 739 8.85 -20.58 -11.30
N GLY A 740 10.05 -20.06 -11.09
CA GLY A 740 11.27 -20.87 -11.20
C GLY A 740 11.41 -21.89 -10.06
N GLY A 741 10.98 -21.51 -8.85
CA GLY A 741 10.98 -22.35 -7.65
C GLY A 741 9.64 -23.01 -7.36
N THR A 742 9.26 -23.02 -6.08
CA THR A 742 7.99 -23.59 -5.61
C THR A 742 6.87 -22.55 -5.67
N LEU A 743 5.74 -22.91 -6.29
CA LEU A 743 4.46 -22.24 -6.12
C LEU A 743 3.69 -22.92 -4.99
N THR A 744 3.46 -22.21 -3.89
CA THR A 744 2.53 -22.60 -2.82
C THR A 744 1.21 -21.86 -3.02
N LEU A 745 0.17 -22.59 -3.41
CA LEU A 745 -1.18 -22.07 -3.62
C LEU A 745 -2.09 -22.55 -2.49
N ASP A 746 -2.27 -21.72 -1.46
CA ASP A 746 -3.23 -21.95 -0.37
C ASP A 746 -4.46 -21.04 -0.48
N GLY A 747 -4.35 -19.92 -1.19
CA GLY A 747 -5.44 -19.01 -1.55
C GLY A 747 -6.17 -19.38 -2.84
N GLU A 748 -6.69 -18.38 -3.55
CA GLU A 748 -7.49 -18.57 -4.78
C GLU A 748 -6.86 -17.95 -6.04
N MET A 749 -7.02 -18.63 -7.18
CA MET A 749 -6.83 -18.07 -8.52
C MET A 749 -8.14 -18.21 -9.31
N ARG A 750 -8.73 -17.11 -9.78
CA ARG A 750 -10.04 -17.14 -10.46
C ARG A 750 -10.02 -16.40 -11.78
N ALA A 751 -10.53 -17.02 -12.83
CA ALA A 751 -10.88 -16.34 -14.08
C ALA A 751 -12.26 -16.83 -14.54
N ASN A 752 -13.25 -16.66 -13.67
CA ASN A 752 -14.64 -17.06 -13.89
C ASN A 752 -15.38 -16.02 -14.73
N ALA A 753 -16.42 -16.47 -15.42
CA ALA A 753 -17.35 -15.58 -16.13
C ALA A 753 -18.46 -15.05 -15.23
N THR A 754 -19.15 -14.00 -15.69
CA THR A 754 -20.39 -13.53 -15.06
C THR A 754 -21.62 -14.19 -15.65
N ASN A 755 -22.67 -14.19 -14.85
CA ASN A 755 -23.98 -14.66 -15.24
C ASN A 755 -24.61 -13.73 -16.30
N GLY A 756 -25.47 -14.28 -17.15
CA GLY A 756 -26.40 -13.49 -17.96
C GLY A 756 -27.46 -12.83 -17.07
N ILE A 757 -27.92 -11.65 -17.47
CA ILE A 757 -28.95 -10.92 -16.72
C ILE A 757 -30.33 -11.51 -17.02
N HIS A 758 -31.12 -11.77 -15.97
CA HIS A 758 -32.50 -12.25 -16.06
C HIS A 758 -33.47 -11.06 -16.08
N ALA A 759 -34.43 -11.06 -17.01
CA ALA A 759 -35.55 -10.12 -17.00
C ALA A 759 -36.80 -10.75 -16.37
N ASP A 760 -37.56 -9.98 -15.59
CA ASP A 760 -38.77 -10.42 -14.86
C ASP A 760 -39.86 -11.07 -15.74
N TRP A 761 -39.78 -10.92 -17.07
CA TRP A 761 -40.75 -11.40 -18.05
C TRP A 761 -40.35 -12.69 -18.77
N GLY A 762 -39.35 -13.43 -18.28
CA GLY A 762 -39.01 -14.79 -18.75
C GLY A 762 -37.97 -14.88 -19.87
N GLY A 763 -37.28 -13.78 -20.20
CA GLY A 763 -36.12 -13.80 -21.10
C GLY A 763 -34.82 -14.08 -20.33
N LEU A 764 -34.09 -15.11 -20.73
CA LEU A 764 -32.80 -15.51 -20.14
C LEU A 764 -31.66 -15.22 -21.11
N SER A 765 -30.77 -14.29 -20.75
CA SER A 765 -29.51 -14.10 -21.46
C SER A 765 -28.51 -15.18 -21.09
N GLY A 766 -27.66 -15.60 -22.03
CA GLY A 766 -26.67 -16.65 -21.79
C GLY A 766 -25.52 -16.18 -20.90
N GLY A 767 -25.00 -17.07 -20.07
CA GLY A 767 -23.80 -16.83 -19.25
C GLY A 767 -22.52 -16.77 -20.09
N GLY A 768 -21.54 -16.01 -19.60
CA GLY A 768 -20.20 -15.98 -20.21
C GLY A 768 -19.44 -17.28 -19.97
N SER A 769 -18.38 -17.52 -20.73
CA SER A 769 -17.53 -18.71 -20.57
C SER A 769 -16.31 -18.40 -19.71
N GLY A 770 -15.89 -19.38 -18.91
CA GLY A 770 -14.70 -19.27 -18.08
C GLY A 770 -13.44 -18.92 -18.87
N GLY A 771 -12.48 -18.28 -18.23
CA GLY A 771 -11.26 -17.76 -18.82
C GLY A 771 -10.13 -18.78 -18.97
N SER A 772 -8.89 -18.29 -18.91
CA SER A 772 -7.66 -19.10 -19.02
C SER A 772 -6.77 -18.94 -17.79
N ILE A 773 -6.31 -20.05 -17.22
CA ILE A 773 -5.25 -20.08 -16.21
C ILE A 773 -4.10 -20.96 -16.73
N LEU A 774 -2.89 -20.38 -16.81
CA LEU A 774 -1.66 -21.10 -17.14
C LEU A 774 -0.66 -20.97 -15.99
N ILE A 775 -0.28 -22.11 -15.42
CA ILE A 775 0.72 -22.21 -14.34
C ILE A 775 1.93 -22.98 -14.88
N SER A 776 3.12 -22.41 -14.73
CA SER A 776 4.40 -23.08 -14.95
C SER A 776 5.25 -22.92 -13.70
N CYS A 777 5.70 -24.01 -13.09
CA CYS A 777 6.44 -23.97 -11.84
C CYS A 777 7.50 -25.07 -11.71
N GLY A 778 8.55 -24.83 -10.92
CA GLY A 778 9.51 -25.87 -10.53
C GLY A 778 8.85 -26.93 -9.66
N ALA A 779 8.08 -26.51 -8.65
CA ALA A 779 7.22 -27.39 -7.86
C ALA A 779 5.87 -26.72 -7.54
N LEU A 780 4.79 -27.50 -7.48
CA LEU A 780 3.46 -27.05 -7.04
C LEU A 780 3.10 -27.67 -5.68
N ALA A 781 2.65 -26.84 -4.74
CA ALA A 781 2.23 -27.22 -3.40
C ALA A 781 1.02 -26.39 -2.94
N GLY A 782 0.42 -26.77 -1.81
CA GLY A 782 -0.67 -26.04 -1.15
C GLY A 782 -2.04 -26.71 -1.25
N GLY A 783 -3.02 -26.15 -0.53
CA GLY A 783 -4.39 -26.65 -0.41
C GLY A 783 -5.48 -25.77 -1.03
N GLY A 784 -5.10 -24.72 -1.78
CA GLY A 784 -5.98 -23.68 -2.31
C GLY A 784 -6.80 -24.08 -3.53
N LYS A 785 -7.27 -23.10 -4.30
CA LYS A 785 -8.17 -23.33 -5.44
C LYS A 785 -7.80 -22.51 -6.67
N ALA A 786 -7.88 -23.12 -7.85
CA ALA A 786 -7.89 -22.41 -9.14
C ALA A 786 -9.20 -22.70 -9.89
N SER A 787 -9.90 -21.68 -10.38
CA SER A 787 -11.19 -21.85 -11.08
C SER A 787 -11.34 -21.01 -12.34
N VAL A 788 -11.95 -21.60 -13.36
CA VAL A 788 -12.34 -20.96 -14.63
C VAL A 788 -13.79 -21.33 -14.98
N ASN A 789 -14.71 -21.06 -14.07
CA ASN A 789 -16.10 -21.50 -14.20
C ASN A 789 -16.89 -20.59 -15.16
N GLY A 790 -17.81 -21.20 -15.91
CA GLY A 790 -18.79 -20.52 -16.75
C GLY A 790 -19.91 -19.87 -15.94
N GLY A 791 -20.48 -18.80 -16.49
CA GLY A 791 -21.59 -18.08 -15.89
C GLY A 791 -22.93 -18.80 -16.08
N TRP A 792 -23.86 -18.57 -15.16
CA TRP A 792 -25.24 -19.02 -15.30
C TRP A 792 -26.05 -18.07 -16.21
N PRO A 793 -27.03 -18.58 -16.97
CA PRO A 793 -27.21 -19.98 -17.34
C PRO A 793 -26.22 -20.39 -18.44
N ARG A 794 -25.79 -21.65 -18.45
CA ARG A 794 -25.28 -22.34 -19.67
C ARG A 794 -23.93 -21.87 -20.24
N GLY A 795 -23.18 -21.00 -19.56
CA GLY A 795 -21.82 -20.65 -19.95
C GLY A 795 -20.88 -21.84 -19.75
N ALA A 796 -19.98 -22.09 -20.70
CA ALA A 796 -19.01 -23.17 -20.59
C ALA A 796 -17.88 -22.86 -19.61
N GLY A 797 -17.30 -23.90 -19.00
CA GLY A 797 -16.03 -23.80 -18.29
C GLY A 797 -14.90 -23.36 -19.22
N GLY A 798 -13.86 -22.77 -18.63
CA GLY A 798 -12.67 -22.27 -19.30
C GLY A 798 -11.55 -23.31 -19.40
N ARG A 799 -10.31 -22.85 -19.45
CA ARG A 799 -9.13 -23.71 -19.59
C ARG A 799 -8.11 -23.48 -18.48
N ILE A 800 -7.66 -24.55 -17.84
CA ILE A 800 -6.52 -24.56 -16.91
C ILE A 800 -5.43 -25.44 -17.48
N ALA A 801 -4.18 -24.97 -17.50
CA ALA A 801 -3.01 -25.79 -17.77
C ALA A 801 -1.95 -25.59 -16.68
N VAL A 802 -1.38 -26.70 -16.20
CA VAL A 802 -0.36 -26.71 -15.15
C VAL A 802 0.85 -27.51 -15.62
N TYR A 803 2.02 -26.88 -15.55
CA TYR A 803 3.32 -27.49 -15.76
C TYR A 803 4.10 -27.41 -14.44
N ALA A 804 4.41 -28.57 -13.85
CA ALA A 804 5.14 -28.64 -12.59
C ALA A 804 6.23 -29.72 -12.67
N GLY A 805 7.45 -29.38 -12.24
CA GLY A 805 8.56 -30.34 -12.14
C GLY A 805 8.42 -31.32 -10.97
N ALA A 806 7.68 -30.92 -9.93
CA ALA A 806 7.18 -31.78 -8.86
C ALA A 806 5.80 -31.27 -8.41
N ASN A 807 4.89 -32.15 -7.99
CA ASN A 807 3.55 -31.76 -7.59
C ASN A 807 3.11 -32.45 -6.31
N SER A 808 2.80 -31.64 -5.29
CA SER A 808 2.26 -32.02 -3.98
C SER A 808 0.98 -31.25 -3.64
N PHE A 809 0.37 -30.61 -4.64
CA PHE A 809 -0.87 -29.85 -4.49
C PHE A 809 -2.02 -30.77 -4.07
N SER A 810 -2.73 -30.37 -3.02
CA SER A 810 -3.87 -31.08 -2.45
C SER A 810 -5.18 -30.30 -2.59
N GLY A 811 -5.12 -29.12 -3.22
CA GLY A 811 -6.26 -28.25 -3.47
C GLY A 811 -7.09 -28.62 -4.70
N ARG A 812 -7.91 -27.68 -5.18
CA ARG A 812 -8.89 -27.92 -6.27
C ARG A 812 -8.60 -27.13 -7.54
N LEU A 813 -8.64 -27.80 -8.69
CA LEU A 813 -8.66 -27.17 -10.01
C LEU A 813 -10.07 -27.35 -10.60
N GLU A 814 -10.78 -26.25 -10.87
CA GLU A 814 -12.17 -26.26 -11.34
C GLU A 814 -12.33 -25.60 -12.71
N SER A 815 -13.02 -26.30 -13.63
CA SER A 815 -13.48 -25.73 -14.89
C SER A 815 -14.91 -26.19 -15.15
N LEU A 816 -15.86 -25.63 -14.40
CA LEU A 816 -17.26 -26.05 -14.41
C LEU A 816 -18.10 -25.20 -15.36
N GLY A 817 -19.09 -25.81 -16.00
CA GLY A 817 -20.16 -25.09 -16.72
C GLY A 817 -21.18 -24.43 -15.78
N GLY A 818 -22.05 -23.58 -16.33
CA GLY A 818 -23.14 -22.91 -15.61
C GLY A 818 -24.22 -23.88 -15.11
N TRP A 819 -24.83 -23.57 -13.95
CA TRP A 819 -25.65 -24.43 -13.08
C TRP A 819 -26.80 -25.29 -13.68
N GLU A 820 -27.17 -25.12 -14.95
CA GLU A 820 -28.28 -25.87 -15.55
C GLU A 820 -27.85 -27.16 -16.28
N GLU A 821 -26.60 -27.27 -16.74
CA GLU A 821 -26.17 -28.42 -17.57
C GLU A 821 -24.68 -28.76 -17.30
N ARG A 822 -24.40 -29.99 -16.83
CA ARG A 822 -23.02 -30.49 -16.57
C ARG A 822 -22.26 -30.87 -17.85
N ASP A 823 -22.85 -30.68 -19.02
CA ASP A 823 -22.29 -31.06 -20.31
C ASP A 823 -21.39 -29.95 -20.93
N CYS A 824 -21.16 -28.86 -20.19
CA CYS A 824 -20.39 -27.68 -20.63
C CYS A 824 -19.13 -27.42 -19.77
N ASP A 825 -18.65 -28.41 -19.02
CA ASP A 825 -17.39 -28.31 -18.26
C ASP A 825 -16.21 -28.12 -19.20
N GLY A 826 -15.26 -27.26 -18.82
CA GLY A 826 -14.09 -26.93 -19.65
C GLY A 826 -12.93 -27.91 -19.44
N THR A 827 -11.70 -27.48 -19.76
CA THR A 827 -10.53 -28.38 -19.74
C THR A 827 -9.54 -28.06 -18.63
N VAL A 828 -9.03 -29.09 -17.97
CA VAL A 828 -7.85 -29.01 -17.07
C VAL A 828 -6.75 -29.92 -17.62
N PHE A 829 -5.58 -29.36 -17.89
CA PHE A 829 -4.40 -30.06 -18.39
C PHE A 829 -3.28 -30.08 -17.34
N LEU A 830 -2.67 -31.24 -17.13
CA LEU A 830 -1.54 -31.45 -16.22
C LEU A 830 -0.35 -32.02 -17.02
N GLY A 831 0.68 -31.20 -17.27
CA GLY A 831 1.93 -31.62 -17.91
C GLY A 831 2.95 -32.05 -16.87
N THR A 832 3.29 -33.35 -16.82
CA THR A 832 4.14 -33.93 -15.75
C THR A 832 5.64 -33.71 -15.93
N GLY A 833 6.34 -33.47 -14.82
CA GLY A 833 7.17 -34.52 -14.20
C GLY A 833 6.58 -34.93 -12.84
N ASN A 834 6.10 -36.18 -12.71
CA ASN A 834 5.48 -36.83 -11.53
C ASN A 834 4.11 -36.27 -11.04
N LEU A 835 3.06 -37.08 -11.25
CA LEU A 835 1.66 -36.81 -10.89
C LEU A 835 1.38 -37.01 -9.38
N PRO A 836 0.48 -36.20 -8.78
CA PRO A 836 -0.28 -36.64 -7.61
C PRO A 836 -1.36 -37.63 -8.03
N SER A 837 -1.72 -38.54 -7.13
CA SER A 837 -2.81 -39.50 -7.31
C SER A 837 -4.12 -38.78 -7.68
N ILE A 838 -4.72 -39.20 -8.80
CA ILE A 838 -6.12 -38.93 -9.12
C ILE A 838 -6.97 -39.59 -8.03
N SER A 839 -7.50 -38.83 -7.07
CA SER A 839 -8.61 -39.32 -6.25
C SER A 839 -9.91 -39.04 -7.01
N GLU A 840 -10.47 -40.12 -7.55
CA GLU A 840 -11.87 -40.29 -8.00
C GLU A 840 -12.52 -39.10 -8.73
N TYR A 841 -12.36 -38.99 -10.05
CA TYR A 841 -13.44 -38.50 -10.93
C TYR A 841 -13.13 -38.89 -12.39
N ALA A 842 -13.21 -40.18 -12.68
CA ALA A 842 -13.47 -40.69 -14.02
C ALA A 842 -13.83 -42.17 -13.93
N GLN A 843 -15.10 -42.51 -14.11
CA GLN A 843 -15.60 -43.64 -14.92
C GLN A 843 -17.05 -43.97 -14.56
N LYS A 844 -17.98 -43.60 -15.44
CA LYS A 844 -19.19 -44.40 -15.74
C LYS A 844 -19.81 -43.90 -17.05
N TYR A 845 -19.56 -44.61 -18.14
CA TYR A 845 -20.42 -44.56 -19.32
C TYR A 845 -20.88 -45.97 -19.66
N TYR A 846 -22.19 -46.16 -19.68
CA TYR A 846 -22.88 -47.30 -20.27
C TYR A 846 -23.09 -46.99 -21.77
N LEU A 847 -22.81 -47.96 -22.64
CA LEU A 847 -23.15 -47.92 -24.08
C LEU A 847 -24.43 -48.74 -24.32
N ALA A 848 -25.40 -48.15 -25.03
CA ALA A 848 -26.54 -48.84 -25.63
C ALA A 848 -26.41 -48.79 -27.17
N GLY A 849 -26.48 -49.94 -27.84
CA GLY A 849 -26.45 -50.08 -29.33
C GLY A 849 -27.77 -49.66 -29.99
N ARG A 850 -27.92 -49.47 -31.32
CA ARG A 850 -27.20 -49.84 -32.57
C ARG A 850 -27.64 -48.83 -33.68
N PRO A 851 -27.43 -49.05 -35.00
CA PRO A 851 -26.21 -49.12 -35.80
C PRO A 851 -26.19 -48.05 -36.93
N THR A 852 -25.24 -47.12 -36.96
CA THR A 852 -24.64 -46.52 -38.17
C THR A 852 -23.56 -45.50 -37.73
N SER A 853 -22.37 -45.60 -38.32
CA SER A 853 -21.19 -44.69 -38.22
C SER A 853 -21.14 -43.73 -37.02
N VAL A 854 -20.38 -44.09 -35.98
CA VAL A 854 -20.00 -43.17 -34.89
C VAL A 854 -18.91 -42.23 -35.40
N ARG A 855 -19.16 -40.91 -35.41
CA ARG A 855 -18.08 -39.92 -35.35
C ARG A 855 -17.47 -40.01 -33.96
N GLY A 856 -16.15 -40.22 -33.92
CA GLY A 856 -15.38 -40.56 -32.73
C GLY A 856 -15.38 -39.49 -31.63
N PRO A 857 -14.75 -39.81 -30.49
CA PRO A 857 -14.64 -38.93 -29.33
C PRO A 857 -13.92 -37.61 -29.67
N ASP A 858 -14.36 -36.51 -29.05
CA ASP A 858 -13.53 -35.32 -28.91
C ASP A 858 -12.24 -35.70 -28.19
N VAL A 859 -11.16 -35.59 -28.93
CA VAL A 859 -9.84 -36.16 -28.64
C VAL A 859 -9.18 -35.43 -27.47
N VAL A 860 -8.84 -36.16 -26.41
CA VAL A 860 -7.75 -35.77 -25.51
C VAL A 860 -6.44 -35.94 -26.28
N LEU A 861 -5.82 -34.84 -26.70
CA LEU A 861 -4.53 -34.84 -27.40
C LEU A 861 -3.36 -34.75 -26.39
N GLY A 862 -2.62 -35.84 -26.22
CA GLY A 862 -1.22 -35.79 -25.75
C GLY A 862 -0.24 -35.51 -26.90
N SER A 863 0.90 -34.88 -26.66
CA SER A 863 1.95 -34.64 -27.66
C SER A 863 3.30 -35.27 -27.24
N PRO A 864 3.95 -36.07 -28.12
CA PRO A 864 3.46 -36.47 -29.43
C PRO A 864 2.24 -37.40 -29.29
N ARG A 865 1.38 -37.34 -30.31
CA ARG A 865 0.10 -38.04 -30.37
C ARG A 865 0.31 -39.53 -30.02
N PRO A 866 -0.44 -40.08 -29.05
CA PRO A 866 -0.36 -41.50 -28.77
C PRO A 866 -0.84 -42.30 -29.98
N VAL A 867 -0.13 -43.38 -30.28
CA VAL A 867 -0.51 -44.37 -31.27
C VAL A 867 -1.16 -45.53 -30.53
N PHE A 868 -2.35 -45.91 -30.99
CA PHE A 868 -3.14 -46.98 -30.41
C PHE A 868 -2.84 -48.31 -31.13
N SER A 869 -2.72 -49.38 -30.35
CA SER A 869 -2.48 -50.73 -30.87
C SER A 869 -3.24 -51.75 -30.03
N LEU A 870 -3.57 -52.89 -30.66
CA LEU A 870 -4.08 -54.06 -29.97
C LEU A 870 -2.90 -54.96 -29.64
N VAL A 871 -2.70 -55.26 -28.36
CA VAL A 871 -1.60 -56.13 -27.90
C VAL A 871 -2.05 -57.56 -27.73
N ASN A 872 -3.32 -57.78 -27.37
CA ASN A 872 -3.94 -59.10 -27.34
C ASN A 872 -5.37 -58.99 -27.87
N ALA A 873 -5.69 -59.61 -29.01
CA ALA A 873 -7.01 -59.50 -29.65
C ALA A 873 -7.33 -60.73 -30.53
N PRO A 874 -8.62 -61.08 -30.75
CA PRO A 874 -9.01 -62.16 -31.66
C PRO A 874 -8.79 -61.81 -33.13
N SER A 875 -8.64 -62.83 -33.98
CA SER A 875 -8.43 -62.67 -35.43
C SER A 875 -9.55 -61.84 -36.08
N GLY A 876 -9.19 -60.83 -36.86
CA GLY A 876 -10.12 -59.94 -37.59
C GLY A 876 -10.56 -58.69 -36.81
N MET A 877 -10.12 -58.50 -35.57
CA MET A 877 -10.29 -57.25 -34.83
C MET A 877 -9.16 -56.28 -35.18
N SER A 878 -9.50 -55.05 -35.54
CA SER A 878 -8.55 -53.99 -35.87
C SER A 878 -8.81 -52.74 -35.05
N ILE A 879 -7.75 -51.97 -34.76
CA ILE A 879 -7.85 -50.65 -34.14
C ILE A 879 -7.24 -49.61 -35.07
N ASP A 880 -7.90 -48.48 -35.23
CA ASP A 880 -7.31 -47.34 -35.93
C ASP A 880 -6.23 -46.72 -35.04
N ALA A 881 -5.01 -46.69 -35.58
CA ALA A 881 -3.81 -46.35 -34.83
C ALA A 881 -3.76 -44.90 -34.33
N TYR A 882 -4.63 -44.01 -34.84
CA TYR A 882 -4.63 -42.59 -34.52
C TYR A 882 -5.88 -42.12 -33.79
N THR A 883 -7.00 -42.85 -33.94
CA THR A 883 -8.30 -42.52 -33.34
C THR A 883 -8.70 -43.47 -32.21
N GLY A 884 -8.04 -44.63 -32.08
CA GLY A 884 -8.37 -45.64 -31.08
C GLY A 884 -9.68 -46.39 -31.36
N ALA A 885 -10.31 -46.15 -32.52
CA ALA A 885 -11.55 -46.81 -32.91
C ALA A 885 -11.30 -48.30 -33.21
N VAL A 886 -12.01 -49.17 -32.50
CA VAL A 886 -11.93 -50.62 -32.69
C VAL A 886 -13.05 -51.08 -33.64
N ASP A 887 -12.68 -51.72 -34.73
CA ASP A 887 -13.59 -52.36 -35.67
C ASP A 887 -13.41 -53.88 -35.64
N TRP A 888 -14.53 -54.61 -35.58
CA TRP A 888 -14.56 -56.07 -35.59
C TRP A 888 -15.71 -56.55 -36.48
N PRO A 889 -15.54 -56.50 -37.81
CA PRO A 889 -16.65 -56.64 -38.75
C PRO A 889 -17.18 -58.08 -38.90
N SER A 890 -16.54 -59.08 -38.27
CA SER A 890 -16.98 -60.49 -38.28
C SER A 890 -16.59 -61.19 -36.97
N PRO A 891 -17.29 -60.92 -35.85
CA PRO A 891 -17.00 -61.58 -34.59
C PRO A 891 -17.31 -63.08 -34.71
N VAL A 892 -16.25 -63.91 -34.68
CA VAL A 892 -16.40 -65.37 -34.72
C VAL A 892 -16.99 -65.82 -33.39
N LEU A 893 -18.02 -66.67 -33.46
CA LEU A 893 -18.68 -67.26 -32.29
C LEU A 893 -17.65 -67.94 -31.36
N PRO A 894 -17.73 -67.78 -30.03
CA PRO A 894 -16.76 -68.36 -29.11
C PRO A 894 -16.83 -69.89 -29.17
N GLY A 895 -15.78 -70.49 -29.74
CA GLY A 895 -15.68 -71.92 -30.00
C GLY A 895 -14.44 -72.36 -30.78
N ALA A 896 -13.71 -71.45 -31.42
CA ALA A 896 -12.43 -71.75 -32.08
C ALA A 896 -11.31 -70.79 -31.63
N GLY A 897 -10.63 -71.15 -30.53
CA GLY A 897 -9.20 -70.82 -30.34
C GLY A 897 -8.78 -69.54 -29.60
N TRP A 898 -9.67 -68.69 -29.10
CA TRP A 898 -9.26 -67.47 -28.36
C TRP A 898 -10.03 -67.28 -27.04
N SER A 899 -9.31 -67.07 -25.93
CA SER A 899 -9.85 -66.96 -24.56
C SER A 899 -9.16 -65.89 -23.69
N GLY A 900 -8.51 -64.90 -24.32
CA GLY A 900 -7.84 -63.80 -23.61
C GLY A 900 -8.78 -62.61 -23.37
N ASP A 901 -8.33 -61.63 -22.58
CA ASP A 901 -8.94 -60.29 -22.55
C ASP A 901 -8.39 -59.49 -23.74
N VAL A 902 -9.22 -58.64 -24.36
CA VAL A 902 -8.72 -57.74 -25.42
C VAL A 902 -7.94 -56.62 -24.74
N THR A 903 -6.67 -56.41 -25.06
CA THR A 903 -5.87 -55.34 -24.44
C THR A 903 -5.54 -54.27 -25.47
N VAL A 904 -6.00 -53.04 -25.21
CA VAL A 904 -5.64 -51.85 -26.00
C VAL A 904 -4.46 -51.15 -25.32
N VAL A 905 -3.44 -50.82 -26.10
CA VAL A 905 -2.27 -50.07 -25.63
C VAL A 905 -2.17 -48.76 -26.38
N ALA A 906 -2.16 -47.67 -25.62
CA ALA A 906 -1.83 -46.34 -26.11
C ALA A 906 -0.37 -46.04 -25.79
N SER A 907 0.42 -45.65 -26.79
CA SER A 907 1.87 -45.45 -26.64
C SER A 907 2.37 -44.18 -27.33
N ASN A 908 3.31 -43.49 -26.72
CA ASN A 908 4.10 -42.44 -27.35
C ASN A 908 5.56 -42.46 -26.86
N ALA A 909 6.37 -41.49 -27.27
CA ALA A 909 7.79 -41.40 -26.90
C ALA A 909 8.07 -41.26 -25.39
N PHE A 910 7.03 -41.09 -24.55
CA PHE A 910 7.15 -40.84 -23.12
C PHE A 910 6.52 -41.92 -22.23
N GLY A 911 5.83 -42.93 -22.81
CA GLY A 911 5.28 -44.05 -22.04
C GLY A 911 4.20 -44.86 -22.76
N GLN A 912 3.74 -45.94 -22.11
CA GLN A 912 2.64 -46.80 -22.55
C GLN A 912 1.62 -46.99 -21.42
N ALA A 913 0.33 -47.05 -21.76
CA ALA A 913 -0.76 -47.40 -20.85
C ALA A 913 -1.63 -48.50 -21.47
N GLU A 914 -1.95 -49.54 -20.69
CA GLU A 914 -2.74 -50.69 -21.12
C GLU A 914 -4.13 -50.67 -20.46
N THR A 915 -5.17 -51.03 -21.21
CA THR A 915 -6.51 -51.21 -20.65
C THR A 915 -7.17 -52.46 -21.24
N PRO A 916 -7.68 -53.39 -20.41
CA PRO A 916 -8.47 -54.50 -20.89
C PRO A 916 -9.88 -54.04 -21.31
N LEU A 917 -10.28 -54.42 -22.51
CA LEU A 917 -11.60 -54.24 -23.09
C LEU A 917 -12.43 -55.50 -22.78
N ASN A 918 -13.35 -55.40 -21.82
CA ASN A 918 -14.24 -56.49 -21.45
C ASN A 918 -15.32 -56.69 -22.53
N LEU A 919 -15.16 -57.73 -23.36
CA LEU A 919 -16.19 -58.18 -24.30
C LEU A 919 -17.09 -59.21 -23.62
N LEU A 920 -18.17 -58.76 -22.97
CA LEU A 920 -19.20 -59.66 -22.46
C LEU A 920 -20.41 -59.66 -23.42
N PRO A 921 -20.74 -60.78 -24.09
CA PRO A 921 -22.01 -60.87 -24.79
C PRO A 921 -23.15 -61.07 -23.77
N PHE A 922 -24.23 -60.28 -23.87
CA PHE A 922 -25.42 -60.38 -23.02
C PHE A 922 -26.13 -61.74 -23.21
N PRO A 923 -26.16 -62.64 -22.20
CA PRO A 923 -26.76 -63.98 -22.36
C PRO A 923 -28.27 -63.96 -22.65
N LYS A 924 -28.98 -62.93 -22.15
CA LYS A 924 -30.45 -62.80 -22.28
C LYS A 924 -30.94 -62.46 -23.68
N GLU A 925 -30.05 -62.14 -24.62
CA GLU A 925 -30.41 -61.83 -26.01
C GLU A 925 -29.99 -62.93 -26.99
N MET A 926 -29.34 -64.01 -26.51
CA MET A 926 -28.91 -65.11 -27.37
C MET A 926 -30.07 -66.04 -27.77
N PRO A 927 -30.10 -66.67 -28.95
CA PRO A 927 -31.15 -67.63 -29.29
C PRO A 927 -31.21 -68.86 -28.36
N ASP A 928 -32.40 -69.48 -28.26
CA ASP A 928 -32.62 -70.87 -27.85
C ASP A 928 -31.43 -71.80 -28.17
N GLY A 929 -30.76 -72.42 -27.19
CA GLY A 929 -29.70 -73.41 -27.42
C GLY A 929 -28.28 -72.85 -27.60
N SER A 930 -28.08 -71.54 -27.51
CA SER A 930 -26.77 -70.91 -27.59
C SER A 930 -25.90 -71.26 -26.37
N PRO A 931 -24.63 -71.66 -26.54
CA PRO A 931 -23.74 -71.93 -25.42
C PRO A 931 -23.36 -70.63 -24.70
N VAL A 932 -23.44 -70.63 -23.38
CA VAL A 932 -23.13 -69.48 -22.52
C VAL A 932 -22.16 -69.91 -21.43
N ARG A 933 -21.14 -69.08 -21.19
CA ARG A 933 -20.32 -69.10 -19.99
C ARG A 933 -20.64 -67.87 -19.16
N VAL A 934 -21.10 -68.08 -17.93
CA VAL A 934 -21.30 -67.04 -16.93
C VAL A 934 -20.00 -66.93 -16.15
N GLY A 935 -19.42 -65.73 -16.11
CA GLY A 935 -18.18 -65.42 -15.39
C GLY A 935 -18.33 -65.57 -13.86
N ARG A 936 -17.42 -64.93 -13.12
CA ARG A 936 -17.38 -64.98 -11.65
C ARG A 936 -18.60 -64.24 -11.07
N VAL A 937 -19.59 -64.94 -10.53
CA VAL A 937 -20.88 -64.38 -10.05
C VAL A 937 -21.31 -64.96 -8.71
N VAL A 938 -22.16 -64.24 -7.97
CA VAL A 938 -22.64 -64.66 -6.64
C VAL A 938 -24.02 -65.30 -6.76
N VAL A 939 -24.25 -66.37 -6.01
CA VAL A 939 -25.58 -66.98 -5.84
C VAL A 939 -26.42 -66.11 -4.91
N THR A 940 -27.51 -65.51 -5.40
CA THR A 940 -28.35 -64.58 -4.63
C THR A 940 -29.67 -65.17 -4.16
N ALA A 941 -30.11 -66.29 -4.74
CA ALA A 941 -31.24 -67.07 -4.23
C ALA A 941 -31.12 -68.54 -4.63
N ARG A 942 -31.51 -69.47 -3.75
CA ARG A 942 -31.59 -70.92 -4.03
C ARG A 942 -33.02 -71.43 -3.89
N LEU A 943 -33.48 -72.16 -4.91
CA LEU A 943 -34.78 -72.86 -4.96
C LEU A 943 -34.56 -74.35 -5.25
N ALA A 944 -35.61 -75.16 -5.16
CA ALA A 944 -35.52 -76.63 -5.26
C ALA A 944 -34.97 -77.14 -6.61
N ASP A 945 -35.24 -76.43 -7.71
CA ASP A 945 -34.89 -76.81 -9.09
C ASP A 945 -33.95 -75.81 -9.80
N CYS A 946 -33.65 -74.67 -9.17
CA CYS A 946 -32.82 -73.61 -9.75
C CYS A 946 -32.08 -72.74 -8.73
N ILE A 947 -31.15 -71.94 -9.23
CA ILE A 947 -30.51 -70.86 -8.49
C ILE A 947 -30.51 -69.56 -9.29
N TYR A 948 -30.44 -68.42 -8.61
CA TYR A 948 -30.27 -67.11 -9.23
C TYR A 948 -28.85 -66.60 -9.04
N LEU A 949 -28.26 -66.13 -10.13
CA LEU A 949 -26.89 -65.63 -10.20
C LEU A 949 -26.91 -64.14 -10.52
N GLN A 950 -26.16 -63.34 -9.77
CA GLN A 950 -26.02 -61.91 -9.97
C GLN A 950 -24.55 -61.48 -9.78
N PRO A 951 -23.98 -60.66 -10.68
CA PRO A 951 -22.67 -60.08 -10.44
C PRO A 951 -22.71 -59.09 -9.27
N GLN A 952 -21.64 -59.03 -8.47
CA GLN A 952 -21.57 -58.14 -7.32
C GLN A 952 -21.63 -56.67 -7.77
N GLY A 953 -22.60 -55.90 -7.25
CA GLY A 953 -22.78 -54.47 -7.58
C GLY A 953 -23.57 -54.18 -8.85
N GLU A 954 -24.05 -55.21 -9.56
CA GLU A 954 -24.85 -55.06 -10.79
C GLU A 954 -26.35 -55.15 -10.53
N ILE A 955 -27.16 -54.50 -11.38
CA ILE A 955 -28.64 -54.41 -11.22
C ILE A 955 -29.42 -55.51 -11.97
N TRP A 956 -28.74 -56.55 -12.44
CA TRP A 956 -29.32 -57.65 -13.21
C TRP A 956 -28.80 -59.02 -12.75
N GLY A 957 -29.58 -60.09 -12.98
CA GLY A 957 -29.18 -61.47 -12.69
C GLY A 957 -29.82 -62.46 -13.68
N ILE A 958 -29.37 -63.71 -13.67
CA ILE A 958 -29.85 -64.78 -14.55
C ILE A 958 -30.13 -66.06 -13.76
N ARG A 959 -31.20 -66.77 -14.13
CA ARG A 959 -31.59 -68.05 -13.53
C ARG A 959 -30.76 -69.18 -14.14
N LEU A 960 -30.29 -70.09 -13.30
CA LEU A 960 -29.66 -71.34 -13.71
C LEU A 960 -30.52 -72.53 -13.29
N HIS A 961 -30.88 -73.38 -14.25
CA HIS A 961 -31.82 -74.50 -14.06
C HIS A 961 -31.07 -75.84 -14.22
N GLY A 962 -31.21 -76.74 -13.24
CA GLY A 962 -30.61 -78.07 -13.28
C GLY A 962 -31.65 -79.14 -13.65
N THR A 963 -31.30 -80.08 -14.52
CA THR A 963 -32.22 -81.15 -14.96
C THR A 963 -32.46 -82.26 -13.93
N ALA A 964 -31.76 -82.25 -12.78
CA ALA A 964 -31.90 -83.26 -11.71
C ALA A 964 -31.59 -82.72 -10.29
N GLY A 965 -31.84 -81.44 -10.03
CA GLY A 965 -31.49 -80.76 -8.78
C GLY A 965 -30.01 -80.34 -8.74
N LEU A 966 -29.71 -79.14 -8.23
CA LEU A 966 -28.36 -78.57 -8.14
C LEU A 966 -27.83 -78.74 -6.70
N PRO A 967 -26.93 -79.70 -6.40
CA PRO A 967 -26.59 -80.04 -5.01
C PRO A 967 -25.55 -79.10 -4.35
N TYR A 968 -24.75 -78.36 -5.13
CA TYR A 968 -23.41 -77.91 -4.69
C TYR A 968 -23.22 -76.42 -4.39
N TRP A 969 -24.24 -75.55 -4.58
CA TRP A 969 -24.09 -74.09 -4.43
C TRP A 969 -25.16 -73.49 -3.50
N ASN A 970 -24.73 -72.71 -2.52
CA ASN A 970 -25.55 -72.01 -1.53
C ASN A 970 -25.61 -70.50 -1.81
N GLU A 971 -26.60 -69.82 -1.25
CA GLU A 971 -26.67 -68.35 -1.28
C GLU A 971 -25.40 -67.75 -0.66
N GLY A 972 -24.78 -66.79 -1.36
CA GLY A 972 -23.50 -66.17 -0.98
C GLY A 972 -22.24 -66.82 -1.57
N ASP A 973 -22.36 -67.98 -2.22
CA ASP A 973 -21.22 -68.64 -2.88
C ASP A 973 -20.82 -67.91 -4.17
N LEU A 974 -19.51 -67.82 -4.42
CA LEU A 974 -18.95 -67.34 -5.67
C LEU A 974 -18.76 -68.51 -6.64
N VAL A 975 -19.42 -68.46 -7.80
CA VAL A 975 -19.51 -69.58 -8.74
C VAL A 975 -19.20 -69.15 -10.17
N ARG A 976 -18.79 -70.13 -10.99
CA ARG A 976 -18.78 -70.05 -12.45
C ARG A 976 -19.70 -71.11 -13.00
N ALA A 977 -20.45 -70.79 -14.04
CA ALA A 977 -21.37 -71.74 -14.65
C ALA A 977 -21.30 -71.68 -16.17
N SER A 978 -21.48 -72.84 -16.80
CA SER A 978 -21.66 -72.95 -18.24
C SER A 978 -22.87 -73.80 -18.57
N GLY A 979 -23.50 -73.52 -19.70
CA GLY A 979 -24.74 -74.18 -20.11
C GLY A 979 -25.27 -73.61 -21.41
N THR A 980 -26.50 -73.97 -21.78
CA THR A 980 -27.19 -73.41 -22.95
C THR A 980 -28.31 -72.48 -22.54
N MET A 981 -28.58 -71.42 -23.31
CA MET A 981 -29.74 -70.57 -23.08
C MET A 981 -31.04 -71.33 -23.33
N GLY A 982 -32.04 -71.08 -22.49
CA GLY A 982 -33.42 -71.50 -22.66
C GLY A 982 -34.40 -70.41 -22.21
N THR A 983 -35.66 -70.57 -22.61
CA THR A 983 -36.77 -69.69 -22.22
C THR A 983 -37.88 -70.53 -21.56
N LEU A 984 -38.33 -70.13 -20.37
CA LEU A 984 -39.46 -70.77 -19.70
C LEU A 984 -40.79 -70.40 -20.39
N PRO A 985 -41.88 -71.18 -20.21
CA PRO A 985 -43.21 -70.83 -20.73
C PRO A 985 -43.72 -69.46 -20.26
N THR A 986 -43.19 -68.94 -19.16
CA THR A 986 -43.47 -67.60 -18.61
C THR A 986 -42.74 -66.47 -19.34
N GLY A 987 -41.90 -66.77 -20.33
CA GLY A 987 -41.04 -65.81 -21.03
C GLY A 987 -39.72 -65.48 -20.32
N GLU A 988 -39.48 -66.05 -19.12
CA GLU A 988 -38.22 -65.83 -18.38
C GLU A 988 -37.06 -66.59 -19.04
N ARG A 989 -35.94 -65.87 -19.26
CA ARG A 989 -34.70 -66.39 -19.84
C ARG A 989 -33.82 -67.06 -18.76
N PHE A 990 -33.35 -68.28 -19.00
CA PHE A 990 -32.53 -69.06 -18.08
C PHE A 990 -31.36 -69.77 -18.78
N VAL A 991 -30.39 -70.28 -17.99
CA VAL A 991 -29.31 -71.15 -18.46
C VAL A 991 -29.56 -72.58 -17.99
N LEU A 992 -29.64 -73.53 -18.92
CA LEU A 992 -29.74 -74.97 -18.63
C LEU A 992 -28.32 -75.53 -18.43
N SER A 993 -27.99 -75.98 -17.23
CA SER A 993 -26.60 -76.35 -16.88
C SER A 993 -26.27 -77.82 -17.21
N ALA A 994 -25.03 -78.07 -17.63
CA ALA A 994 -24.36 -79.38 -17.47
C ALA A 994 -23.35 -79.27 -16.29
N PRO A 995 -23.19 -80.30 -15.44
CA PRO A 995 -22.42 -80.16 -14.20
C PRO A 995 -20.90 -80.04 -14.47
N GLU A 996 -20.28 -78.96 -14.01
CA GLU A 996 -18.86 -78.89 -13.64
C GLU A 996 -18.71 -78.33 -12.21
N PRO A 997 -17.87 -78.90 -11.34
CA PRO A 997 -17.81 -78.50 -9.93
C PRO A 997 -16.56 -77.66 -9.63
N LEU A 998 -16.70 -76.37 -9.26
CA LEU A 998 -15.75 -75.65 -8.40
C LEU A 998 -16.40 -74.42 -7.72
N PRO A 999 -16.66 -74.43 -6.40
CA PRO A 999 -16.87 -73.21 -5.61
C PRO A 999 -15.54 -72.43 -5.49
N GLU A 1000 -15.54 -71.11 -5.72
CA GLU A 1000 -14.33 -70.28 -5.59
C GLU A 1000 -14.20 -69.56 -4.23
N GLY A 1001 -15.15 -69.77 -3.31
CA GLY A 1001 -15.18 -69.19 -1.95
C GLY A 1001 -16.52 -68.53 -1.60
N GLN A 1002 -16.64 -68.01 -0.37
CA GLN A 1002 -17.81 -67.24 0.11
C GLN A 1002 -17.47 -65.74 0.25
N VAL A 1003 -18.44 -64.87 -0.02
CA VAL A 1003 -18.28 -63.41 0.09
C VAL A 1003 -18.70 -62.94 1.50
N ALA A 1004 -17.82 -62.24 2.22
CA ALA A 1004 -17.96 -61.91 3.64
C ALA A 1004 -18.95 -60.78 4.00
N GLY A 1005 -19.90 -60.42 3.12
CA GLY A 1005 -20.95 -59.44 3.44
C GLY A 1005 -21.69 -58.92 2.21
N MET A 1006 -23.02 -58.93 2.25
CA MET A 1006 -23.88 -58.32 1.22
C MET A 1006 -24.28 -56.89 1.61
N GLN A 1007 -24.21 -55.95 0.67
CA GLN A 1007 -24.68 -54.57 0.84
C GLN A 1007 -26.20 -54.47 0.57
N PRO A 1008 -26.96 -53.59 1.25
CA PRO A 1008 -28.39 -53.38 1.00
C PRO A 1008 -28.68 -52.76 -0.38
N VAL A 1009 -29.79 -53.15 -1.00
CA VAL A 1009 -30.26 -52.63 -2.29
C VAL A 1009 -31.09 -51.36 -2.08
N THR A 1010 -30.59 -50.19 -2.49
CA THR A 1010 -31.32 -48.91 -2.46
C THR A 1010 -32.15 -48.73 -3.74
N ILE A 1011 -33.46 -48.47 -3.64
CA ILE A 1011 -34.35 -48.23 -4.80
C ILE A 1011 -34.65 -46.72 -4.93
N GLY A 1012 -34.41 -46.13 -6.11
CA GLY A 1012 -34.71 -44.72 -6.42
C GLY A 1012 -35.98 -44.53 -7.26
N VAL A 1013 -36.81 -43.54 -6.89
CA VAL A 1013 -38.21 -43.31 -7.34
C VAL A 1013 -38.37 -42.83 -8.80
N ARG A 1014 -37.30 -42.57 -9.56
CA ARG A 1014 -37.38 -41.93 -10.90
C ARG A 1014 -37.64 -42.87 -12.10
N TRP A 1015 -37.85 -44.17 -11.88
CA TRP A 1015 -37.78 -45.18 -12.95
C TRP A 1015 -39.11 -45.88 -13.26
N LEU A 1016 -40.25 -45.19 -13.15
CA LEU A 1016 -41.59 -45.75 -13.41
C LEU A 1016 -42.32 -44.95 -14.51
N GLY A 1017 -42.38 -45.50 -15.73
CA GLY A 1017 -43.14 -44.94 -16.86
C GLY A 1017 -44.04 -45.99 -17.55
N GLY A 1018 -45.22 -45.56 -18.02
CA GLY A 1018 -46.19 -46.37 -18.80
C GLY A 1018 -47.60 -45.77 -18.75
N GLY A 1019 -48.41 -45.88 -19.82
CA GLY A 1019 -49.78 -45.35 -19.87
C GLY A 1019 -50.83 -46.27 -19.24
N ASP A 1020 -52.08 -45.79 -19.14
CA ASP A 1020 -53.23 -46.58 -18.64
C ASP A 1020 -53.44 -47.85 -19.49
N GLN A 1021 -53.57 -49.01 -18.85
CA GLN A 1021 -53.95 -50.25 -19.50
C GLN A 1021 -55.47 -50.42 -19.47
N ARG A 1022 -56.06 -50.67 -20.64
CA ARG A 1022 -57.48 -50.99 -20.86
C ARG A 1022 -57.63 -52.38 -21.45
N ASP A 1023 -58.76 -53.03 -21.20
CA ASP A 1023 -59.06 -54.33 -21.81
C ASP A 1023 -59.62 -54.20 -23.24
N GLY A 1024 -59.85 -55.35 -23.89
CA GLY A 1024 -60.40 -55.43 -25.25
C GLY A 1024 -61.85 -54.92 -25.42
N PHE A 1025 -62.51 -54.45 -24.35
CA PHE A 1025 -63.85 -53.84 -24.38
C PHE A 1025 -63.85 -52.37 -23.92
N GLY A 1026 -62.70 -51.79 -23.57
CA GLY A 1026 -62.52 -50.37 -23.30
C GLY A 1026 -62.60 -49.93 -21.83
N PHE A 1027 -62.75 -50.86 -20.89
CA PHE A 1027 -62.77 -50.56 -19.45
C PHE A 1027 -61.35 -50.45 -18.87
N LEU A 1028 -61.18 -49.59 -17.86
CA LEU A 1028 -59.87 -49.26 -17.27
C LEU A 1028 -59.42 -50.37 -16.30
N MET A 1029 -58.26 -50.98 -16.55
CA MET A 1029 -57.73 -52.08 -15.72
C MET A 1029 -56.57 -51.64 -14.81
N GLN A 1030 -55.70 -50.73 -15.27
CA GLN A 1030 -54.56 -50.24 -14.48
C GLN A 1030 -54.18 -48.82 -14.92
N ARG A 1031 -54.00 -47.89 -13.96
CA ARG A 1031 -53.57 -46.50 -14.28
C ARG A 1031 -52.05 -46.36 -14.36
N GLY A 1032 -51.57 -45.57 -15.32
CA GLY A 1032 -50.18 -45.18 -15.48
C GLY A 1032 -49.96 -43.67 -15.27
N PRO A 1033 -48.73 -43.19 -14.99
CA PRO A 1033 -48.43 -41.76 -14.85
C PRO A 1033 -48.65 -40.99 -16.17
N ALA A 1034 -49.15 -39.75 -16.06
CA ALA A 1034 -49.62 -38.96 -17.20
C ALA A 1034 -48.49 -38.64 -18.20
N GLY A 1035 -48.68 -39.06 -19.47
CA GLY A 1035 -47.84 -38.65 -20.61
C GLY A 1035 -46.97 -39.74 -21.29
N GLY A 1036 -46.98 -41.00 -20.83
CA GLY A 1036 -46.15 -42.07 -21.43
C GLY A 1036 -46.86 -42.98 -22.46
N THR A 1037 -46.15 -43.43 -23.50
CA THR A 1037 -46.62 -44.47 -24.46
C THR A 1037 -45.84 -45.79 -24.26
N GLY A 1038 -46.54 -46.91 -24.08
CA GLY A 1038 -45.95 -48.26 -23.92
C GLY A 1038 -46.66 -49.18 -22.90
N VAL A 1039 -46.44 -50.49 -23.00
CA VAL A 1039 -47.10 -51.55 -22.17
C VAL A 1039 -46.37 -51.73 -20.83
N ASN A 1040 -47.08 -51.55 -19.71
CA ASN A 1040 -46.55 -51.71 -18.35
C ASN A 1040 -46.18 -53.17 -18.05
N THR A 1041 -44.88 -53.48 -17.96
CA THR A 1041 -44.37 -54.82 -17.61
C THR A 1041 -43.44 -54.74 -16.40
N ILE A 1042 -44.01 -54.43 -15.23
CA ILE A 1042 -43.29 -54.62 -13.95
C ILE A 1042 -43.65 -55.97 -13.36
N GLY A 1043 -42.81 -56.96 -13.67
CA GLY A 1043 -42.77 -58.25 -13.02
C GLY A 1043 -41.36 -58.58 -12.55
N ARG A 1044 -40.78 -57.78 -11.64
CA ARG A 1044 -39.58 -58.18 -10.87
C ARG A 1044 -39.65 -57.68 -9.42
N LEU A 1045 -39.78 -58.68 -8.54
CA LEU A 1045 -39.69 -58.78 -7.09
C LEU A 1045 -38.97 -57.63 -6.35
N ILE A 1046 -39.70 -56.81 -5.60
CA ILE A 1046 -39.17 -55.96 -4.53
C ILE A 1046 -39.37 -56.70 -3.20
N ARG A 1047 -38.29 -56.84 -2.40
CA ARG A 1047 -38.30 -57.39 -1.04
C ARG A 1047 -38.03 -56.25 -0.05
N THR A 1048 -38.78 -56.21 1.04
CA THR A 1048 -38.45 -55.44 2.24
C THR A 1048 -38.46 -56.34 3.47
N TRP A 1049 -37.84 -55.92 4.56
CA TRP A 1049 -37.81 -56.62 5.84
C TRP A 1049 -37.66 -55.62 6.97
N GLY A 1050 -38.15 -55.96 8.15
CA GLY A 1050 -38.09 -55.08 9.31
C GLY A 1050 -38.80 -55.70 10.50
N ARG A 1051 -38.65 -55.07 11.68
CA ARG A 1051 -39.45 -55.43 12.85
C ARG A 1051 -40.84 -54.85 12.70
N VAL A 1052 -41.85 -55.66 12.98
CA VAL A 1052 -43.24 -55.17 13.00
C VAL A 1052 -43.40 -54.22 14.17
N SER A 1053 -43.63 -52.94 13.88
CA SER A 1053 -43.78 -51.91 14.90
C SER A 1053 -45.22 -51.86 15.41
N ASP A 1054 -46.19 -52.00 14.50
CA ASP A 1054 -47.62 -51.87 14.79
C ASP A 1054 -48.40 -52.85 13.89
N SER A 1055 -49.43 -53.52 14.41
CA SER A 1055 -50.30 -54.41 13.63
C SER A 1055 -51.77 -54.10 13.91
N SER A 1056 -52.58 -53.85 12.87
CA SER A 1056 -54.03 -53.62 13.03
C SER A 1056 -54.84 -54.20 11.88
N GLY A 1057 -55.83 -55.04 12.21
CA GLY A 1057 -56.76 -55.65 11.25
C GLY A 1057 -56.06 -56.31 10.07
N THR A 1058 -56.07 -55.64 8.92
CA THR A 1058 -55.51 -56.12 7.65
C THR A 1058 -54.26 -55.35 7.22
N SER A 1059 -53.50 -54.84 8.19
CA SER A 1059 -52.28 -54.07 7.93
C SER A 1059 -51.27 -54.19 9.07
N PHE A 1060 -49.99 -54.01 8.75
CA PHE A 1060 -48.94 -53.86 9.75
C PHE A 1060 -47.83 -52.93 9.25
N SER A 1061 -47.10 -52.30 10.16
CA SER A 1061 -46.00 -51.40 9.86
C SER A 1061 -44.66 -52.05 10.16
N LEU A 1062 -43.66 -51.78 9.31
CA LEU A 1062 -42.30 -52.27 9.41
C LEU A 1062 -41.32 -51.13 9.69
N GLU A 1063 -40.41 -51.39 10.61
CA GLU A 1063 -39.24 -50.56 10.89
C GLU A 1063 -37.97 -51.37 10.63
N ASP A 1064 -37.16 -50.89 9.69
CA ASP A 1064 -35.89 -51.47 9.27
C ASP A 1064 -34.67 -50.73 9.86
N GLY A 1065 -34.92 -49.74 10.73
CA GLY A 1065 -33.89 -48.90 11.33
C GLY A 1065 -33.50 -47.67 10.51
N SER A 1066 -34.09 -47.45 9.33
CA SER A 1066 -33.84 -46.27 8.49
C SER A 1066 -34.52 -44.97 8.97
N GLY A 1067 -35.41 -45.07 9.95
CA GLY A 1067 -36.24 -43.96 10.44
C GLY A 1067 -37.52 -43.70 9.63
N VAL A 1068 -37.75 -44.44 8.54
CA VAL A 1068 -38.98 -44.37 7.73
C VAL A 1068 -39.83 -45.60 7.98
N ARG A 1069 -41.09 -45.41 8.40
CA ARG A 1069 -42.02 -46.50 8.69
C ARG A 1069 -42.81 -46.88 7.43
N ALA A 1070 -42.71 -48.15 7.01
CA ALA A 1070 -43.44 -48.68 5.85
C ALA A 1070 -44.70 -49.42 6.30
N THR A 1071 -45.88 -49.07 5.78
CA THR A 1071 -47.14 -49.76 6.12
C THR A 1071 -47.51 -50.75 5.03
N VAL A 1072 -47.70 -52.02 5.39
CA VAL A 1072 -48.07 -53.13 4.51
C VAL A 1072 -49.55 -53.45 4.69
N LEU A 1073 -50.32 -53.42 3.60
CA LEU A 1073 -51.70 -53.90 3.58
C LEU A 1073 -51.77 -55.37 3.15
N ILE A 1074 -52.44 -56.21 3.93
CA ILE A 1074 -52.68 -57.64 3.65
C ILE A 1074 -54.17 -57.92 3.44
N ARG A 1075 -54.56 -59.12 2.97
CA ARG A 1075 -55.98 -59.44 2.72
C ARG A 1075 -56.77 -59.62 4.02
N GLN A 1076 -58.09 -59.39 3.97
CA GLN A 1076 -59.03 -59.49 5.10
C GLN A 1076 -59.08 -60.84 5.83
N TRP A 1077 -58.58 -61.92 5.21
CA TRP A 1077 -58.53 -63.26 5.80
C TRP A 1077 -57.13 -63.66 6.31
N MET A 1078 -56.11 -62.81 6.16
CA MET A 1078 -54.77 -63.02 6.73
C MET A 1078 -54.64 -62.31 8.08
N SER A 1079 -53.95 -62.93 9.04
CA SER A 1079 -53.59 -62.29 10.31
C SER A 1079 -52.22 -61.60 10.18
N PRO A 1080 -52.09 -60.33 10.58
CA PRO A 1080 -50.79 -59.65 10.57
C PRO A 1080 -49.84 -60.28 11.60
N PRO A 1081 -48.51 -60.25 11.36
CA PRO A 1081 -47.53 -60.68 12.35
C PRO A 1081 -47.61 -59.81 13.62
N ALA A 1082 -47.19 -60.36 14.75
CA ALA A 1082 -47.27 -59.67 16.03
C ALA A 1082 -46.22 -58.55 16.13
N ALA A 1083 -46.55 -57.47 16.87
CA ALA A 1083 -45.60 -56.40 17.14
C ALA A 1083 -44.33 -56.96 17.80
N GLY A 1084 -43.16 -56.60 17.24
CA GLY A 1084 -41.84 -57.06 17.65
C GLY A 1084 -41.25 -58.18 16.78
N GLU A 1085 -42.05 -58.87 15.97
CA GLU A 1085 -41.57 -59.95 15.08
C GLU A 1085 -40.75 -59.39 13.91
N LEU A 1086 -39.66 -60.07 13.56
CA LEU A 1086 -38.88 -59.76 12.38
C LEU A 1086 -39.45 -60.53 11.18
N VAL A 1087 -39.84 -59.81 10.13
CA VAL A 1087 -40.49 -60.43 8.97
C VAL A 1087 -39.91 -59.90 7.67
N SER A 1088 -39.91 -60.74 6.64
CA SER A 1088 -39.66 -60.32 5.26
C SER A 1088 -40.96 -60.33 4.47
N VAL A 1089 -41.15 -59.28 3.66
CA VAL A 1089 -42.28 -59.12 2.76
C VAL A 1089 -41.75 -59.11 1.33
N THR A 1090 -42.28 -60.02 0.52
CA THR A 1090 -41.90 -60.18 -0.89
C THR A 1090 -43.11 -60.00 -1.81
N GLY A 1091 -42.88 -59.60 -3.07
CA GLY A 1091 -43.94 -59.50 -4.08
C GLY A 1091 -44.63 -58.13 -4.17
N ILE A 1092 -43.97 -57.07 -3.69
CA ILE A 1092 -44.51 -55.69 -3.75
C ILE A 1092 -44.61 -55.23 -5.21
N CYS A 1093 -45.79 -54.78 -5.61
CA CYS A 1093 -46.09 -54.38 -7.00
C CYS A 1093 -46.75 -52.99 -7.14
N SER A 1094 -46.91 -52.25 -6.04
CA SER A 1094 -47.30 -50.83 -6.04
C SER A 1094 -46.89 -50.14 -4.73
N LEU A 1095 -46.56 -48.85 -4.80
CA LEU A 1095 -46.18 -48.00 -3.67
C LEU A 1095 -46.93 -46.65 -3.78
N ASP A 1096 -47.52 -46.19 -2.68
CA ASP A 1096 -48.18 -44.87 -2.56
C ASP A 1096 -47.56 -44.11 -1.37
N GLU A 1097 -47.34 -42.80 -1.52
CA GLU A 1097 -46.75 -41.95 -0.48
C GLU A 1097 -47.79 -40.91 -0.04
N GLN A 1098 -48.22 -40.98 1.22
CA GLN A 1098 -49.17 -40.02 1.80
C GLN A 1098 -48.58 -39.41 3.07
N GLY A 1099 -48.32 -38.10 3.04
CA GLY A 1099 -47.97 -37.31 4.24
C GLY A 1099 -46.71 -37.76 4.98
N GLY A 1100 -45.66 -38.22 4.28
CA GLY A 1100 -44.40 -38.68 4.88
C GLY A 1100 -44.44 -40.13 5.42
N ARG A 1101 -45.47 -40.90 5.05
CA ARG A 1101 -45.55 -42.35 5.28
C ARG A 1101 -45.61 -43.10 3.95
N VAL A 1102 -44.83 -44.17 3.83
CA VAL A 1102 -44.86 -45.07 2.67
C VAL A 1102 -45.93 -46.14 2.90
N VAL A 1103 -46.93 -46.21 2.01
CA VAL A 1103 -48.00 -47.21 2.03
C VAL A 1103 -47.79 -48.20 0.87
N LEU A 1104 -47.59 -49.47 1.20
CA LEU A 1104 -47.40 -50.57 0.24
C LEU A 1104 -48.75 -51.25 0.01
N ILE A 1105 -49.23 -51.31 -1.23
CA ILE A 1105 -50.54 -51.89 -1.56
C ILE A 1105 -50.42 -52.93 -2.66
N ARG A 1106 -50.56 -54.24 -2.37
CA ARG A 1106 -51.25 -55.20 -3.27
C ARG A 1106 -51.50 -56.60 -2.69
N LYS A 1107 -52.23 -57.36 -3.52
CA LYS A 1107 -53.19 -58.42 -3.25
C LYS A 1107 -52.61 -59.79 -2.85
N ASP A 1108 -51.34 -60.13 -3.07
CA ASP A 1108 -50.81 -61.50 -2.86
C ASP A 1108 -49.37 -61.46 -2.32
N ALA A 1109 -49.16 -60.90 -1.12
CA ALA A 1109 -47.85 -60.88 -0.46
C ALA A 1109 -47.65 -62.15 0.38
N ASP A 1110 -46.51 -62.81 0.21
CA ASP A 1110 -46.04 -63.84 1.15
C ASP A 1110 -45.25 -63.15 2.27
N VAL A 1111 -45.71 -63.36 3.50
CA VAL A 1111 -45.04 -62.87 4.71
C VAL A 1111 -44.34 -64.05 5.37
N VAL A 1112 -43.02 -64.01 5.40
CA VAL A 1112 -42.21 -65.05 6.02
C VAL A 1112 -41.65 -64.52 7.33
N LYS A 1113 -41.99 -65.21 8.43
CA LYS A 1113 -41.37 -64.95 9.74
C LYS A 1113 -39.92 -65.39 9.68
N LEU A 1114 -39.03 -64.47 10.04
CA LEU A 1114 -37.60 -64.75 10.18
C LEU A 1114 -37.37 -65.01 11.66
N ASP A 1115 -36.86 -66.19 12.00
CA ASP A 1115 -36.48 -66.52 13.39
C ASP A 1115 -35.22 -65.77 13.83
#